data_AF-A0A914CS85-F1
#
_entry.id   AF-A0A914CS85-F1
#
_cell.length_a   1.000
_cell.length_b   1.000
_cell.length_c   1.000
_cell.angle_alpha   90.00
_cell.angle_beta   90.00
_cell.angle_gamma   90.00
#
_symmetry.space_group_name_H-M   'P 1'
#
loop_
_entity.id
_entity.type
_entity.pdbx_description
1 polymer ?
#
loop_
_entity_poly.entity_id
_entity_poly.type
_entity_poly.pdbx_seq_one_letter_code
_entity_poly.pdbx_strand_id
1 'polypeptide(L)'
;MLNATNVDVLMNATDREGSRVPQPPPSIVERVAFLCNNLSQVNLRQKTEEIKVILRECGENFLRWFAQYLVMKRVTLEQNFQPLYNSFLLSINDENLDRYVKQETFRNIKILLRSDKGNAASNFGDRQLLKNLGLWLGQITISRNKPILTRDLDLKCLLFEAFYKGQQELLYVVPFVAKTLLSCTKSELFIPTCAWIFSIIRVLAEIHNEPDLKLNLKFEIEVLCKDLGIDLSQIEPTGVLKDTERLVRVPQQLGELASLSQPESGSQMPLGPPPMGIAPPIDPGRVSGRASANLMPPTSVTPVNELSAIDQAKHGAAVQPPSIFLSASFNYGDINVATLDGLAHHINIPANLPLFNTYPELKAAVRPAINQAVKELIGAIGERAISVAIAVTEQVCKKDFALDPNPQHLRRGAHQMARSMTAAMAWITCREPLQNTILGYLKHYFTTHLQQAATNPEIAKLIEEAVLQTMEANIELATNFIVKTACEQAMIEVDKRFEKEITARQQAAKELKTFGEDSPQIKIQLYMPESIRILPGPISDADMKIYDDYSSKICGFKPNQNFDESAFRNQQMVPPSLSQAQFPTQMGASRPIGTTSSMAPNFNQAQFAGQLSGGRIPANIDPNLFASQGNRMTSTTPTLGPDVSQAIIEQLRANRSIGNATPMLGMQPLEQHQLEQLRSKVELIVREWMAICFTSVTQQDPRRALAHIVQSMHREGILMTDETVTKFFHIYVNICVDVTHRLLNSDSQGGQISVRHRCYLTLDAFTKLTCLMVRYSDGPQHSTRINLLKKVLNIVTQALHHSHENRKGEFDGMPFMRIILNLFSNLARVNDPILDPISWNILESFGQSLFVTQPRRAPGFTFHWLTIIGHRDFIGRLLADESQDPHRTGAMYTQLLLCHIKFLAPYLRNLPLPQSIQTLLKGTLRVLLVILHDFPELLCEYHYVYCDYIPPDCIQLRNLILSAYPRNMRLPDPFNESMEMIENLQDMAVNPKAHREMANIIQAPELKAKLDEYLETRSAVNFLSELPSYLQVSQVPGSKYNSSTMNAIVLYVGTRAIDALQAKKQKISIQTVAHTPYMDIFQNLAVSLCTEGRHLLFNSIANQLRYPNSHTHYFSCTMLYLFLEANLEVIQEQITRILFQRLVALRPHPWGLLITFVELIRNPQYGFWGHEFIRCAPEIEQLFISVANSCNVNPQQILAQQKRV
;
A
#
# COMPACT_ATOMS: atom_id res chain seq x y z
N MET A 1 17.56 11.30 -21.95
CA MET A 1 16.44 10.74 -22.73
C MET A 1 16.02 9.43 -22.07
N LEU A 2 14.78 9.34 -21.60
CA LEU A 2 14.19 8.10 -21.07
C LEU A 2 13.64 7.32 -22.27
N ASN A 3 14.39 6.34 -22.78
CA ASN A 3 13.94 5.50 -23.90
C ASN A 3 12.73 4.63 -23.48
N ALA A 4 11.93 4.23 -24.48
CA ALA A 4 10.67 3.50 -24.36
C ALA A 4 10.72 2.21 -23.52
N THR A 5 11.91 1.67 -23.24
CA THR A 5 12.17 0.45 -22.45
C THR A 5 11.85 0.54 -20.96
N ASN A 6 11.66 1.74 -20.40
CA ASN A 6 11.44 1.87 -18.94
C ASN A 6 9.96 1.77 -18.53
N VAL A 7 8.99 1.97 -19.44
CA VAL A 7 7.55 1.83 -19.11
C VAL A 7 7.10 0.36 -19.22
N ASP A 8 7.95 -0.54 -19.68
CA ASP A 8 7.61 -1.95 -19.88
C ASP A 8 7.17 -2.61 -18.57
N VAL A 9 7.77 -2.25 -17.43
CA VAL A 9 7.31 -2.72 -16.11
C VAL A 9 5.87 -2.31 -15.83
N LEU A 10 5.53 -1.05 -16.12
CA LEU A 10 4.18 -0.51 -15.93
C LEU A 10 3.19 -1.10 -16.97
N MET A 11 3.62 -1.31 -18.21
CA MET A 11 2.80 -1.91 -19.28
C MET A 11 2.54 -3.39 -19.01
N ASN A 12 3.59 -4.17 -18.73
CA ASN A 12 3.49 -5.59 -18.38
C ASN A 12 2.63 -5.79 -17.13
N ALA A 13 2.75 -4.93 -16.12
CA ALA A 13 1.87 -4.96 -14.96
C ALA A 13 0.42 -4.63 -15.33
N THR A 14 0.20 -3.64 -16.20
CA THR A 14 -1.15 -3.28 -16.69
C THR A 14 -1.80 -4.44 -17.46
N ASP A 15 -1.02 -5.18 -18.26
CA ASP A 15 -1.47 -6.37 -18.98
C ASP A 15 -1.71 -7.56 -18.04
N ARG A 16 -0.82 -7.81 -17.07
CA ARG A 16 -0.99 -8.87 -16.04
C ARG A 16 -2.20 -8.64 -15.14
N GLU A 17 -2.49 -7.39 -14.77
CA GLU A 17 -3.62 -7.03 -13.90
C GLU A 17 -4.94 -6.86 -14.67
N GLY A 18 -4.98 -7.09 -15.99
CA GLY A 18 -6.17 -6.90 -16.82
C GLY A 18 -6.74 -5.48 -16.80
N SER A 19 -5.92 -4.49 -16.43
CA SER A 19 -6.34 -3.10 -16.17
C SER A 19 -6.25 -2.20 -17.42
N ARG A 20 -6.31 -2.83 -18.60
CA ARG A 20 -6.22 -2.13 -19.89
C ARG A 20 -7.54 -1.44 -20.19
N VAL A 21 -7.53 -0.11 -20.26
CA VAL A 21 -8.73 0.67 -20.61
C VAL A 21 -8.99 0.56 -22.12
N PRO A 22 -10.25 0.43 -22.57
CA PRO A 22 -10.60 0.42 -23.99
C PRO A 22 -9.99 1.63 -24.69
N GLN A 23 -9.22 1.39 -25.75
CA GLN A 23 -8.62 2.48 -26.50
C GLN A 23 -9.70 3.24 -27.29
N PRO A 24 -9.69 4.57 -27.28
CA PRO A 24 -10.53 5.35 -28.17
C PRO A 24 -10.07 5.14 -29.63
N PRO A 25 -10.90 5.53 -30.61
CA PRO A 25 -10.55 5.45 -32.02
C PRO A 25 -9.16 6.04 -32.32
N PRO A 26 -8.37 5.46 -33.23
CA PRO A 26 -7.00 5.90 -33.53
C PRO A 26 -6.89 7.41 -33.83
N SER A 27 -7.88 7.96 -34.52
CA SER A 27 -7.96 9.40 -34.80
C SER A 27 -8.02 10.28 -33.55
N ILE A 28 -8.68 9.82 -32.49
CA ILE A 28 -8.76 10.52 -31.20
C ILE A 28 -7.44 10.37 -30.44
N VAL A 29 -6.83 9.18 -30.47
CA VAL A 29 -5.52 8.93 -29.83
C VAL A 29 -4.45 9.85 -30.43
N GLU A 30 -4.38 9.93 -31.75
CA GLU A 30 -3.44 10.81 -32.47
C GLU A 30 -3.70 12.28 -32.17
N ARG A 31 -4.97 12.70 -32.13
CA ARG A 31 -5.36 14.08 -31.80
C ARG A 31 -4.94 14.47 -30.38
N VAL A 32 -5.10 13.56 -29.41
CA VAL A 32 -4.68 13.79 -28.01
C VAL A 32 -3.16 13.82 -27.89
N ALA A 33 -2.45 12.91 -28.58
CA ALA A 33 -1.00 12.92 -28.59
C ALA A 33 -0.43 14.21 -29.21
N PHE A 34 -1.02 14.67 -30.32
CA PHE A 34 -0.68 15.95 -30.95
C PHE A 34 -0.95 17.12 -30.01
N LEU A 35 -2.09 17.11 -29.30
CA LEU A 35 -2.44 18.14 -28.33
C LEU A 35 -1.41 18.22 -27.21
N CYS A 36 -1.07 17.08 -26.58
CA CYS A 36 -0.10 17.03 -25.49
C CYS A 36 1.31 17.44 -25.96
N ASN A 37 1.71 17.07 -27.19
CA ASN A 37 3.02 17.43 -27.76
C ASN A 37 3.16 18.92 -28.05
N ASN A 38 2.07 19.59 -28.41
CA ASN A 38 2.05 21.02 -28.69
C ASN A 38 1.59 21.86 -27.50
N LEU A 39 1.43 21.25 -26.31
CA LEU A 39 1.00 21.96 -25.13
C LEU A 39 2.10 22.90 -24.64
N SER A 40 1.77 24.18 -24.46
CA SER A 40 2.64 25.21 -23.91
C SER A 40 1.85 26.12 -22.98
N GLN A 41 2.54 26.93 -22.18
CA GLN A 41 1.87 27.89 -21.29
C GLN A 41 1.02 28.92 -22.07
N VAL A 42 1.46 29.29 -23.29
CA VAL A 42 0.81 30.31 -24.12
C VAL A 42 -0.50 29.79 -24.71
N ASN A 43 -0.52 28.54 -25.18
CA ASN A 43 -1.70 27.94 -25.81
C ASN A 43 -2.56 27.09 -24.87
N LEU A 44 -2.25 27.10 -23.56
CA LEU A 44 -2.92 26.30 -22.53
C LEU A 44 -4.44 26.42 -22.59
N ARG A 45 -4.97 27.65 -22.61
CA ARG A 45 -6.42 27.91 -22.64
C ARG A 45 -7.08 27.32 -23.89
N GLN A 46 -6.46 27.50 -25.06
CA GLN A 46 -6.97 26.97 -26.32
C GLN A 46 -7.00 25.44 -26.29
N LYS A 47 -5.90 24.81 -25.87
CA LYS A 47 -5.82 23.34 -25.78
C LYS A 47 -6.75 22.76 -24.72
N THR A 48 -7.03 23.49 -23.65
CA THR A 48 -8.02 23.11 -22.64
C THR A 48 -9.43 23.04 -23.23
N GLU A 49 -9.82 24.00 -24.08
CA GLU A 49 -11.12 23.94 -24.73
C GLU A 49 -11.18 22.83 -25.80
N GLU A 50 -10.10 22.61 -26.55
CA GLU A 50 -10.00 21.49 -27.50
C GLU A 50 -10.19 20.12 -26.82
N ILE A 51 -9.55 19.88 -25.67
CA ILE A 51 -9.72 18.60 -24.95
C ILE A 51 -11.10 18.49 -24.31
N LYS A 52 -11.69 19.59 -23.81
CA LYS A 52 -13.05 19.58 -23.23
C LYS A 52 -14.10 19.17 -24.24
N VAL A 53 -13.94 19.52 -25.52
CA VAL A 53 -14.82 19.04 -26.59
C VAL A 53 -14.72 17.52 -26.71
N ILE A 54 -13.50 16.98 -26.78
CA ILE A 54 -13.28 15.52 -26.87
C ILE A 54 -13.82 14.78 -25.63
N LEU A 55 -13.67 15.38 -24.44
CA LEU A 55 -14.22 14.84 -23.19
C LEU A 55 -15.75 14.71 -23.23
N ARG A 56 -16.46 15.70 -23.80
CA ARG A 56 -17.92 15.67 -23.93
C ARG A 56 -18.39 14.64 -24.98
N GLU A 57 -17.64 14.46 -26.04
CA GLU A 57 -17.99 13.55 -27.15
C GLU A 57 -17.74 12.07 -26.79
N CYS A 58 -16.66 11.76 -26.06
CA CYS A 58 -16.21 10.38 -25.86
C CYS A 58 -16.57 9.76 -24.49
N GLY A 59 -17.10 10.56 -23.56
CA GLY A 59 -17.62 10.09 -22.26
C GLY A 59 -16.59 9.51 -21.29
N GLU A 60 -17.06 8.71 -20.32
CA GLU A 60 -16.27 8.25 -19.16
C GLU A 60 -15.11 7.31 -19.53
N ASN A 61 -15.27 6.47 -20.56
CA ASN A 61 -14.22 5.55 -21.00
C ASN A 61 -12.98 6.30 -21.50
N PHE A 62 -13.17 7.43 -22.18
CA PHE A 62 -12.09 8.29 -22.64
C PHE A 62 -11.39 9.01 -21.48
N LEU A 63 -12.13 9.45 -20.45
CA LEU A 63 -11.55 10.03 -19.23
C LEU A 63 -10.55 9.08 -18.55
N ARG A 64 -10.94 7.81 -18.41
CA ARG A 64 -10.08 6.76 -17.83
C ARG A 64 -8.85 6.49 -18.70
N TRP A 65 -9.04 6.40 -20.01
CA TRP A 65 -7.94 6.19 -20.95
C TRP A 65 -6.98 7.38 -20.96
N PHE A 66 -7.51 8.61 -20.95
CA PHE A 66 -6.70 9.83 -20.96
C PHE A 66 -5.89 9.97 -19.67
N ALA A 67 -6.46 9.62 -18.52
CA ALA A 67 -5.73 9.56 -17.26
C ALA A 67 -4.58 8.55 -17.32
N GLN A 68 -4.84 7.33 -17.84
CA GLN A 68 -3.81 6.29 -18.00
C GLN A 68 -2.70 6.74 -18.98
N TYR A 69 -3.08 7.33 -20.12
CA TYR A 69 -2.16 7.89 -21.11
C TYR A 69 -1.30 9.02 -20.50
N LEU A 70 -1.92 10.00 -19.85
CA LEU A 70 -1.23 11.13 -19.26
C LEU A 70 -0.22 10.67 -18.21
N VAL A 71 -0.62 9.79 -17.30
CA VAL A 71 0.27 9.33 -16.22
C VAL A 71 1.37 8.42 -16.76
N MET A 72 1.04 7.37 -17.53
CA MET A 72 2.01 6.35 -17.94
C MET A 72 2.90 6.76 -19.12
N LYS A 73 2.41 7.60 -20.04
CA LYS A 73 3.12 7.97 -21.27
C LYS A 73 3.67 9.38 -21.28
N ARG A 74 3.24 10.27 -20.36
CA ARG A 74 3.73 11.65 -20.27
C ARG A 74 4.42 11.91 -18.94
N VAL A 75 3.68 11.86 -17.83
CA VAL A 75 4.17 12.25 -16.50
C VAL A 75 5.38 11.45 -16.05
N THR A 76 5.37 10.13 -16.23
CA THR A 76 6.48 9.23 -15.88
C THR A 76 7.75 9.51 -16.68
N LEU A 77 7.63 10.03 -17.91
CA LEU A 77 8.74 10.21 -18.85
C LEU A 77 9.24 11.67 -18.93
N GLU A 78 8.35 12.64 -18.72
CA GLU A 78 8.56 14.05 -19.04
C GLU A 78 8.51 14.93 -17.77
N GLN A 79 9.48 14.74 -16.86
CA GLN A 79 9.54 15.44 -15.58
C GLN A 79 9.41 16.97 -15.70
N ASN A 80 10.07 17.58 -16.69
CA ASN A 80 10.08 19.03 -16.88
C ASN A 80 8.72 19.62 -17.29
N PHE A 81 7.85 18.81 -17.90
CA PHE A 81 6.51 19.22 -18.35
C PHE A 81 5.43 18.96 -17.29
N GLN A 82 5.76 18.29 -16.19
CA GLN A 82 4.80 18.03 -15.11
C GLN A 82 4.11 19.30 -14.58
N PRO A 83 4.79 20.44 -14.30
CA PRO A 83 4.10 21.65 -13.88
C PRO A 83 3.07 22.17 -14.90
N LEU A 84 3.36 22.01 -16.20
CA LEU A 84 2.45 22.37 -17.28
C LEU A 84 1.25 21.41 -17.35
N TYR A 85 1.48 20.09 -17.22
CA TYR A 85 0.40 19.10 -17.12
C TYR A 85 -0.48 19.31 -15.89
N ASN A 86 0.11 19.70 -14.77
CA ASN A 86 -0.61 20.04 -13.54
C ASN A 86 -1.54 21.25 -13.77
N SER A 87 -1.01 22.29 -14.42
CA SER A 87 -1.76 23.51 -14.79
C SER A 87 -2.86 23.21 -15.82
N PHE A 88 -2.60 22.30 -16.75
CA PHE A 88 -3.57 21.84 -17.74
C PHE A 88 -4.74 21.12 -17.09
N LEU A 89 -4.49 20.20 -16.16
CA LEU A 89 -5.54 19.52 -15.39
C LEU A 89 -6.38 20.51 -14.57
N LEU A 90 -5.74 21.49 -13.92
CA LEU A 90 -6.45 22.56 -13.19
C LEU A 90 -7.33 23.40 -14.12
N SER A 91 -6.87 23.66 -15.35
CA SER A 91 -7.62 24.44 -16.35
C SER A 91 -8.81 23.66 -16.93
N ILE A 92 -8.68 22.33 -17.07
CA ILE A 92 -9.80 21.46 -17.47
C ILE A 92 -10.92 21.49 -16.41
N ASN A 93 -10.54 21.50 -15.13
CA ASN A 93 -11.44 21.57 -13.98
C ASN A 93 -12.52 20.49 -13.98
N ASP A 94 -12.12 19.23 -14.23
CA ASP A 94 -12.99 18.06 -14.19
C ASP A 94 -12.63 17.17 -12.99
N GLU A 95 -13.59 16.97 -12.08
CA GLU A 95 -13.37 16.20 -10.84
C GLU A 95 -13.13 14.71 -11.08
N ASN A 96 -13.78 14.13 -12.11
CA ASN A 96 -13.62 12.72 -12.45
C ASN A 96 -12.24 12.47 -13.05
N LEU A 97 -11.77 13.36 -13.93
CA LEU A 97 -10.41 13.31 -14.46
C LEU A 97 -9.37 13.42 -13.35
N ASP A 98 -9.53 14.38 -12.43
CA ASP A 98 -8.61 14.57 -11.29
C ASP A 98 -8.57 13.31 -10.41
N ARG A 99 -9.72 12.64 -10.24
CA ARG A 99 -9.82 11.36 -9.53
C ARG A 99 -9.10 10.22 -10.29
N TYR A 100 -9.33 10.06 -11.59
CA TYR A 100 -8.67 8.99 -12.36
C TYR A 100 -7.16 9.19 -12.49
N VAL A 101 -6.69 10.42 -12.70
CA VAL A 101 -5.27 10.75 -12.72
C VAL A 101 -4.61 10.39 -11.38
N LYS A 102 -5.25 10.69 -10.26
CA LYS A 102 -4.75 10.28 -8.93
C LYS A 102 -4.72 8.76 -8.77
N GLN A 103 -5.78 8.06 -9.17
CA GLN A 103 -5.83 6.60 -9.11
C GLN A 103 -4.71 5.96 -9.93
N GLU A 104 -4.49 6.41 -11.17
CA GLU A 104 -3.41 5.93 -12.02
C GLU A 104 -2.02 6.29 -11.48
N THR A 105 -1.87 7.47 -10.87
CA THR A 105 -0.63 7.86 -10.20
C THR A 105 -0.28 6.91 -9.06
N PHE A 106 -1.23 6.65 -8.14
CA PHE A 106 -1.02 5.71 -7.04
C PHE A 106 -0.80 4.28 -7.52
N ARG A 107 -1.49 3.84 -8.58
CA ARG A 107 -1.32 2.51 -9.17
C ARG A 107 0.11 2.31 -9.67
N ASN A 108 0.62 3.24 -10.49
CA ASN A 108 1.97 3.15 -11.03
C ASN A 108 3.05 3.23 -9.93
N ILE A 109 2.84 4.06 -8.90
CA ILE A 109 3.74 4.10 -7.73
C ILE A 109 3.78 2.73 -7.04
N LYS A 110 2.62 2.10 -6.80
CA LYS A 110 2.55 0.78 -6.15
C LYS A 110 3.20 -0.32 -6.99
N ILE A 111 3.06 -0.28 -8.31
CA ILE A 111 3.72 -1.25 -9.20
C ILE A 111 5.24 -1.15 -9.07
N LEU A 112 5.80 0.06 -9.13
CA LEU A 112 7.25 0.28 -9.03
C LEU A 112 7.80 0.01 -7.62
N LEU A 113 7.02 0.26 -6.57
CA LEU A 113 7.41 -0.07 -5.19
C LEU A 113 7.41 -1.59 -4.93
N ARG A 114 6.66 -2.36 -5.73
CA ARG A 114 6.52 -3.83 -5.60
C ARG A 114 7.30 -4.62 -6.64
N SER A 115 8.03 -3.96 -7.54
CA SER A 115 8.86 -4.64 -8.53
C SER A 115 10.07 -5.30 -7.85
N ASP A 116 10.57 -6.38 -8.46
CA ASP A 116 11.70 -7.15 -7.96
C ASP A 116 12.99 -6.33 -8.03
N LYS A 117 13.64 -6.17 -6.88
CA LYS A 117 14.83 -5.31 -6.71
C LYS A 117 16.15 -6.05 -6.86
N GLY A 118 16.13 -7.38 -7.08
CA GLY A 118 17.31 -8.25 -7.15
C GLY A 118 18.28 -7.99 -8.32
N ASN A 119 17.81 -7.41 -9.43
CA ASN A 119 18.63 -7.17 -10.63
C ASN A 119 19.02 -5.69 -10.81
N ALA A 120 20.18 -5.29 -10.29
CA ALA A 120 20.64 -3.90 -10.26
C ALA A 120 20.71 -3.17 -11.63
N ALA A 121 20.81 -3.91 -12.75
CA ALA A 121 20.97 -3.35 -14.09
C ALA A 121 19.66 -2.98 -14.82
N SER A 122 18.54 -3.67 -14.56
CA SER A 122 17.20 -3.33 -15.09
C SER A 122 16.50 -2.23 -14.29
N ASN A 123 17.04 -1.92 -13.12
CA ASN A 123 16.35 -1.26 -12.02
C ASN A 123 16.68 0.25 -11.88
N PHE A 124 17.52 0.81 -12.77
CA PHE A 124 17.77 2.25 -12.80
C PHE A 124 16.58 3.03 -13.39
N GLY A 125 15.93 2.48 -14.42
CA GLY A 125 14.74 3.07 -15.04
C GLY A 125 13.59 3.24 -14.05
N ASP A 126 13.27 2.18 -13.32
CA ASP A 126 12.20 2.14 -12.31
C ASP A 126 12.40 3.17 -11.20
N ARG A 127 13.63 3.34 -10.71
CA ARG A 127 13.97 4.37 -9.71
C ARG A 127 13.68 5.78 -10.22
N GLN A 128 14.04 6.06 -11.47
CA GLN A 128 13.77 7.37 -12.07
C GLN A 128 12.27 7.60 -12.32
N LEU A 129 11.54 6.59 -12.80
CA LEU A 129 10.09 6.68 -12.97
C LEU A 129 9.39 6.94 -11.64
N LEU A 130 9.84 6.27 -10.57
CA LEU A 130 9.30 6.45 -9.23
C LEU A 130 9.60 7.85 -8.70
N LYS A 131 10.83 8.39 -8.88
CA LYS A 131 11.16 9.79 -8.54
C LYS A 131 10.26 10.79 -9.30
N ASN A 132 10.03 10.56 -10.59
CA ASN A 132 9.16 11.41 -11.42
C ASN A 132 7.71 11.36 -10.91
N LEU A 133 7.21 10.18 -10.54
CA LEU A 133 5.88 10.02 -9.95
C LEU A 133 5.77 10.63 -8.55
N GLY A 134 6.83 10.61 -7.75
CA GLY A 134 6.87 11.28 -6.45
C GLY A 134 6.73 12.80 -6.59
N LEU A 135 7.49 13.41 -7.51
CA LEU A 135 7.35 14.83 -7.82
C LEU A 135 5.93 15.17 -8.29
N TRP A 136 5.38 14.38 -9.21
CA TRP A 136 4.03 14.55 -9.73
C TRP A 136 2.97 14.41 -8.64
N LEU A 137 3.08 13.39 -7.78
CA LEU A 137 2.17 13.16 -6.67
C LEU A 137 2.14 14.39 -5.75
N GLY A 138 3.30 14.92 -5.37
CA GLY A 138 3.39 16.15 -4.58
C GLY A 138 2.73 17.35 -5.29
N GLN A 139 2.92 17.48 -6.60
CA GLN A 139 2.32 18.56 -7.39
C GLN A 139 0.78 18.47 -7.46
N ILE A 140 0.19 17.28 -7.63
CA ILE A 140 -1.28 17.14 -7.71
C ILE A 140 -1.96 17.00 -6.34
N THR A 141 -1.20 16.91 -5.25
CA THR A 141 -1.70 16.79 -3.87
C THR A 141 -1.22 17.94 -2.98
N ILE A 142 -0.01 17.83 -2.40
CA ILE A 142 0.57 18.75 -1.42
C ILE A 142 0.56 20.19 -1.94
N SER A 143 1.06 20.44 -3.16
CA SER A 143 1.10 21.81 -3.70
C SER A 143 -0.28 22.41 -3.97
N ARG A 144 -1.31 21.55 -4.10
CA ARG A 144 -2.72 21.94 -4.22
C ARG A 144 -3.44 21.94 -2.87
N ASN A 145 -2.72 21.91 -1.75
CA ASN A 145 -3.26 21.84 -0.40
C ASN A 145 -4.23 20.65 -0.19
N LYS A 146 -3.98 19.51 -0.87
CA LYS A 146 -4.69 18.25 -0.66
C LYS A 146 -3.78 17.21 0.00
N PRO A 147 -4.22 16.51 1.07
CA PRO A 147 -3.38 15.53 1.76
C PRO A 147 -3.21 14.25 0.93
N ILE A 148 -2.08 13.55 1.14
CA ILE A 148 -1.92 12.16 0.72
C ILE A 148 -2.47 11.30 1.86
N LEU A 149 -3.54 10.54 1.60
CA LEU A 149 -4.20 9.74 2.63
C LEU A 149 -3.40 8.46 2.88
N THR A 150 -3.22 8.08 4.15
CA THR A 150 -2.55 6.83 4.59
C THR A 150 -3.06 5.58 3.88
N ARG A 151 -4.38 5.50 3.62
CA ARG A 151 -4.99 4.36 2.90
C ARG A 151 -4.52 4.21 1.46
N ASP A 152 -4.09 5.31 0.85
CA ASP A 152 -3.67 5.37 -0.55
C ASP A 152 -2.15 5.15 -0.62
N LEU A 153 -1.39 5.83 0.25
CA LEU A 153 0.06 5.67 0.43
C LEU A 153 0.52 6.26 1.78
N ASP A 154 1.15 5.47 2.65
CA ASP A 154 1.73 5.96 3.92
C ASP A 154 3.25 6.14 3.78
N LEU A 155 3.68 7.38 3.53
CA LEU A 155 5.08 7.73 3.33
C LEU A 155 5.96 7.45 4.57
N LYS A 156 5.39 7.54 5.78
CA LYS A 156 6.15 7.35 7.02
C LYS A 156 6.41 5.86 7.25
N CYS A 157 5.36 5.05 7.14
CA CYS A 157 5.48 3.59 7.20
C CYS A 157 6.34 3.04 6.05
N LEU A 158 6.26 3.64 4.86
CA LEU A 158 7.09 3.24 3.73
C LEU A 158 8.59 3.40 4.02
N LEU A 159 9.00 4.48 4.70
CA LEU A 159 10.38 4.69 5.13
C LEU A 159 10.84 3.66 6.17
N PHE A 160 9.97 3.32 7.13
CA PHE A 160 10.24 2.29 8.12
C PHE A 160 10.44 0.92 7.50
N GLU A 161 9.54 0.52 6.60
CA GLU A 161 9.63 -0.76 5.90
C GLU A 161 10.89 -0.82 5.02
N ALA A 162 11.20 0.26 4.30
CA ALA A 162 12.40 0.34 3.48
C ALA A 162 13.68 0.23 4.31
N PHE A 163 13.71 0.89 5.48
CA PHE A 163 14.83 0.79 6.40
C PHE A 163 15.04 -0.65 6.87
N TYR A 164 13.96 -1.33 7.27
CA TYR A 164 14.01 -2.71 7.76
C TYR A 164 14.43 -3.71 6.68
N LYS A 165 13.92 -3.56 5.44
CA LYS A 165 14.27 -4.44 4.31
C LYS A 165 15.68 -4.19 3.75
N GLY A 166 16.36 -3.14 4.22
CA GLY A 166 17.76 -2.86 3.92
C GLY A 166 17.97 -1.87 2.77
N GLN A 167 19.25 -1.63 2.45
CA GLN A 167 19.63 -0.48 1.62
C GLN A 167 19.10 -0.48 0.19
N GLN A 168 18.81 -1.64 -0.39
CA GLN A 168 18.24 -1.72 -1.74
C GLN A 168 16.85 -1.07 -1.80
N GLU A 169 16.07 -1.19 -0.72
CA GLU A 169 14.75 -0.57 -0.63
C GLU A 169 14.82 0.93 -0.37
N LEU A 170 15.76 1.35 0.48
CA LEU A 170 16.02 2.77 0.73
C LEU A 170 16.41 3.52 -0.55
N LEU A 171 17.08 2.87 -1.51
CA LEU A 171 17.42 3.45 -2.82
C LEU A 171 16.21 3.84 -3.68
N TYR A 172 15.04 3.25 -3.44
CA TYR A 172 13.80 3.62 -4.11
C TYR A 172 12.99 4.60 -3.29
N VAL A 173 12.83 4.29 -2.00
CA VAL A 173 11.88 4.98 -1.14
C VAL A 173 12.36 6.37 -0.72
N VAL A 174 13.63 6.52 -0.31
CA VAL A 174 14.13 7.83 0.16
C VAL A 174 14.05 8.90 -0.95
N PRO A 175 14.53 8.64 -2.19
CA PRO A 175 14.40 9.62 -3.28
C PRO A 175 12.94 9.90 -3.67
N PHE A 176 12.08 8.89 -3.64
CA PHE A 176 10.66 9.04 -3.92
C PHE A 176 9.95 9.95 -2.89
N VAL A 177 10.16 9.69 -1.61
CA VAL A 177 9.58 10.49 -0.52
C VAL A 177 10.12 11.92 -0.56
N ALA A 178 11.44 12.08 -0.77
CA ALA A 178 12.06 13.40 -0.88
C ALA A 178 11.46 14.23 -2.03
N LYS A 179 11.31 13.64 -3.23
CA LYS A 179 10.69 14.35 -4.36
C LYS A 179 9.21 14.67 -4.14
N THR A 180 8.49 13.84 -3.37
CA THR A 180 7.10 14.13 -2.98
C THR A 180 7.02 15.34 -2.04
N LEU A 181 7.89 15.36 -1.01
CA LEU A 181 7.92 16.42 0.00
C LEU A 181 8.47 17.76 -0.51
N LEU A 182 9.20 17.78 -1.64
CA LEU A 182 9.65 19.04 -2.26
C LEU A 182 8.48 19.99 -2.57
N SER A 183 7.28 19.45 -2.81
CA SER A 183 6.06 20.24 -3.06
C SER A 183 5.58 21.05 -1.85
N CYS A 184 6.10 20.79 -0.64
CA CYS A 184 5.82 21.57 0.55
C CYS A 184 6.26 23.04 0.40
N THR A 185 7.28 23.32 -0.43
CA THR A 185 7.72 24.69 -0.77
C THR A 185 6.64 25.55 -1.43
N LYS A 186 5.63 24.92 -2.04
CA LYS A 186 4.54 25.57 -2.78
C LYS A 186 3.18 25.46 -2.09
N SER A 187 3.12 24.78 -0.93
CA SER A 187 1.88 24.59 -0.17
C SER A 187 1.76 25.62 0.93
N GLU A 188 0.54 26.12 1.16
CA GLU A 188 0.24 27.01 2.28
C GLU A 188 -0.13 26.24 3.55
N LEU A 189 -0.71 25.03 3.40
CA LEU A 189 -1.15 24.19 4.53
C LEU A 189 -0.12 23.14 4.95
N PHE A 190 0.53 22.50 3.99
CA PHE A 190 1.48 21.40 4.22
C PHE A 190 2.92 21.90 4.14
N ILE A 191 3.22 22.89 4.96
CA ILE A 191 4.58 23.43 5.13
C ILE A 191 5.45 22.49 5.98
N PRO A 192 6.79 22.64 5.96
CA PRO A 192 7.73 21.80 6.73
C PRO A 192 7.43 21.67 8.23
N THR A 193 6.80 22.68 8.84
CA THR A 193 6.41 22.71 10.25
C THR A 193 5.08 22.00 10.54
N CYS A 194 4.34 21.59 9.50
CA CYS A 194 3.12 20.80 9.66
C CYS A 194 3.45 19.47 10.34
N ALA A 195 2.74 19.13 11.43
CA ALA A 195 3.02 17.94 12.24
C ALA A 195 3.12 16.64 11.43
N TRP A 196 2.29 16.48 10.40
CA TRP A 196 2.36 15.32 9.50
C TRP A 196 3.67 15.29 8.69
N ILE A 197 4.01 16.38 8.01
CA ILE A 197 5.22 16.53 7.18
C ILE A 197 6.49 16.42 8.05
N PHE A 198 6.50 17.13 9.17
CA PHE A 198 7.60 17.11 10.12
C PHE A 198 7.84 15.71 10.71
N SER A 199 6.77 14.92 10.92
CA SER A 199 6.91 13.54 11.38
C SER A 199 7.58 12.60 10.37
N ILE A 200 7.50 12.91 9.06
CA ILE A 200 8.19 12.16 8.00
C ILE A 200 9.65 12.64 7.91
N ILE A 201 9.88 13.96 8.01
CA ILE A 201 11.22 14.56 8.02
C ILE A 201 12.05 14.06 9.20
N ARG A 202 11.45 13.90 10.39
CA ARG A 202 12.12 13.28 11.54
C ARG A 202 12.62 11.87 11.26
N VAL A 203 11.85 11.06 10.55
CA VAL A 203 12.28 9.71 10.17
C VAL A 203 13.41 9.78 9.15
N LEU A 204 13.35 10.69 8.18
CA LEU A 204 14.46 10.92 7.23
C LEU A 204 15.74 11.39 7.95
N ALA A 205 15.63 12.30 8.92
CA ALA A 205 16.76 12.75 9.73
C ALA A 205 17.35 11.60 10.58
N GLU A 206 16.49 10.72 11.12
CA GLU A 206 16.95 9.53 11.85
C GLU A 206 17.66 8.55 10.92
N ILE A 207 17.13 8.30 9.71
CA ILE A 207 17.78 7.48 8.67
C ILE A 207 19.14 8.09 8.28
N HIS A 208 19.23 9.40 8.10
CA HIS A 208 20.47 10.11 7.74
C HIS A 208 21.59 9.89 8.77
N ASN A 209 21.24 9.84 10.06
CA ASN A 209 22.17 9.65 11.16
C ASN A 209 22.72 8.22 11.29
N GLU A 210 22.21 7.25 10.52
CA GLU A 210 22.72 5.89 10.54
C GLU A 210 24.14 5.81 9.93
N PRO A 211 25.08 5.11 10.60
CA PRO A 211 26.50 5.11 10.24
C PRO A 211 26.74 4.46 8.87
N ASP A 212 25.98 3.43 8.53
CA ASP A 212 26.19 2.62 7.32
C ASP A 212 25.37 3.10 6.11
N LEU A 213 24.55 4.16 6.25
CA LEU A 213 23.70 4.64 5.14
C LEU A 213 24.54 5.18 3.97
N LYS A 214 24.23 4.74 2.75
CA LYS A 214 24.89 5.23 1.52
C LYS A 214 24.83 6.76 1.39
N LEU A 215 25.97 7.33 0.99
CA LEU A 215 26.15 8.78 0.82
C LEU A 215 25.11 9.41 -0.12
N ASN A 216 24.76 8.77 -1.23
CA ASN A 216 23.75 9.30 -2.15
C ASN A 216 22.37 9.50 -1.49
N LEU A 217 22.01 8.66 -0.51
CA LEU A 217 20.78 8.81 0.27
C LEU A 217 20.90 9.92 1.30
N LYS A 218 22.06 10.06 1.96
CA LYS A 218 22.35 11.19 2.85
C LYS A 218 22.23 12.52 2.11
N PHE A 219 22.86 12.62 0.95
CA PHE A 219 22.78 13.81 0.10
C PHE A 219 21.35 14.13 -0.35
N GLU A 220 20.54 13.13 -0.73
CA GLU A 220 19.15 13.39 -1.14
C GLU A 220 18.30 13.96 0.02
N ILE A 221 18.56 13.52 1.26
CA ILE A 221 17.90 14.05 2.48
C ILE A 221 18.39 15.47 2.79
N GLU A 222 19.70 15.71 2.70
CA GLU A 222 20.29 17.04 2.91
C GLU A 222 19.78 18.08 1.90
N VAL A 223 19.71 17.71 0.62
CA VAL A 223 19.18 18.56 -0.45
C VAL A 223 17.71 18.89 -0.17
N LEU A 224 16.89 17.90 0.21
CA LEU A 224 15.51 18.15 0.61
C LEU A 224 15.42 19.14 1.77
N CYS A 225 16.16 18.92 2.85
CA CYS A 225 16.11 19.79 4.03
C CYS A 225 16.58 21.21 3.70
N LYS A 226 17.61 21.35 2.85
CA LYS A 226 18.05 22.65 2.33
C LYS A 226 16.95 23.34 1.52
N ASP A 227 16.29 22.64 0.61
CA ASP A 227 15.19 23.18 -0.21
C ASP A 227 13.98 23.58 0.65
N LEU A 228 13.76 22.89 1.77
CA LEU A 228 12.69 23.17 2.73
C LEU A 228 13.07 24.20 3.82
N GLY A 229 14.31 24.68 3.85
CA GLY A 229 14.80 25.61 4.88
C GLY A 229 14.89 25.00 6.28
N ILE A 230 15.20 23.71 6.38
CA ILE A 230 15.30 22.96 7.63
C ILE A 230 16.76 22.68 7.95
N ASP A 231 17.18 23.04 9.17
CA ASP A 231 18.48 22.66 9.70
C ASP A 231 18.42 21.23 10.26
N LEU A 232 19.09 20.30 9.58
CA LEU A 232 19.10 18.88 9.94
C LEU A 232 19.73 18.64 11.32
N SER A 233 20.67 19.50 11.73
CA SER A 233 21.41 19.36 12.99
C SER A 233 20.55 19.63 14.24
N GLN A 234 19.44 20.36 14.07
CA GLN A 234 18.52 20.71 15.16
C GLN A 234 17.43 19.66 15.39
N ILE A 235 17.37 18.61 14.55
CA ILE A 235 16.36 17.56 14.68
C ILE A 235 16.93 16.43 15.54
N GLU A 236 16.46 16.34 16.78
CA GLU A 236 16.85 15.25 17.67
C GLU A 236 16.30 13.89 17.20
N PRO A 237 17.15 12.84 17.10
CA PRO A 237 16.70 11.48 16.80
C PRO A 237 15.79 10.94 17.89
N THR A 238 14.63 10.39 17.51
CA THR A 238 13.63 9.88 18.46
C THR A 238 13.80 8.40 18.80
N GLY A 239 14.77 7.71 18.18
CA GLY A 239 15.05 6.28 18.40
C GLY A 239 13.97 5.34 17.85
N VAL A 240 13.10 5.82 16.96
CA VAL A 240 11.98 5.06 16.39
C VAL A 240 12.46 3.98 15.43
N LEU A 241 13.65 4.12 14.83
CA LEU A 241 14.27 3.10 13.98
C LEU A 241 14.93 1.96 14.77
N LYS A 242 15.13 2.13 16.08
CA LYS A 242 15.73 1.11 16.97
C LYS A 242 14.68 0.17 17.58
N ASP A 243 13.41 0.53 17.49
CA ASP A 243 12.27 -0.29 17.94
C ASP A 243 11.92 -1.32 16.85
N THR A 244 12.66 -2.43 16.85
CA THR A 244 12.50 -3.52 15.88
C THR A 244 11.13 -4.19 15.94
N GLU A 245 10.46 -4.21 17.10
CA GLU A 245 9.10 -4.74 17.23
C GLU A 245 8.07 -3.89 16.49
N ARG A 246 8.24 -2.57 16.51
CA ARG A 246 7.38 -1.64 15.77
C ARG A 246 7.60 -1.70 14.26
N LEU A 247 8.84 -1.96 13.82
CA LEU A 247 9.21 -2.04 12.40
C LEU A 247 8.66 -3.31 11.72
N VAL A 248 8.58 -4.44 12.44
CA VAL A 248 7.98 -5.70 11.94
C VAL A 248 6.46 -5.58 11.72
N ARG A 249 5.81 -4.66 12.45
CA ARG A 249 4.35 -4.41 12.42
C ARG A 249 3.96 -3.26 11.49
N VAL A 250 4.81 -2.85 10.56
CA VAL A 250 4.48 -1.80 9.59
C VAL A 250 3.71 -2.42 8.43
N PRO A 251 2.53 -1.88 8.04
CA PRO A 251 1.78 -2.37 6.89
C PRO A 251 2.66 -2.42 5.64
N GLN A 252 2.79 -3.62 5.04
CA GLN A 252 3.70 -3.85 3.92
C GLN A 252 3.20 -3.15 2.65
N GLN A 253 4.02 -2.23 2.16
CA GLN A 253 3.83 -1.48 0.93
C GLN A 253 4.82 -1.91 -0.16
N LEU A 254 5.93 -2.60 0.18
CA LEU A 254 7.02 -3.03 -0.70
C LEU A 254 6.96 -4.54 -1.08
N GLY A 255 5.87 -5.05 -1.65
CA GLY A 255 5.77 -6.45 -2.16
C GLY A 255 5.72 -7.55 -1.09
N GLU A 256 5.26 -8.77 -1.45
CA GLU A 256 5.14 -9.92 -0.52
C GLU A 256 6.51 -10.49 -0.13
N LEU A 257 6.68 -10.81 1.15
CA LEU A 257 7.88 -11.46 1.70
C LEU A 257 7.99 -12.91 1.20
N ALA A 258 8.93 -13.15 0.29
CA ALA A 258 9.59 -14.44 0.14
C ALA A 258 11.11 -14.22 0.27
N SER A 259 11.71 -14.97 1.20
CA SER A 259 13.14 -15.08 1.53
C SER A 259 13.87 -13.83 2.04
N LEU A 260 13.91 -13.60 3.36
CA LEU A 260 15.09 -13.04 4.06
C LEU A 260 15.16 -13.57 5.50
N SER A 261 16.28 -14.23 5.82
CA SER A 261 16.74 -14.55 7.17
C SER A 261 17.08 -13.27 7.93
N GLN A 262 17.07 -13.31 9.28
CA GLN A 262 17.62 -12.23 10.11
C GLN A 262 19.07 -11.92 9.68
N PRO A 263 19.51 -10.65 9.75
CA PRO A 263 20.94 -10.36 9.72
C PRO A 263 21.57 -11.08 10.91
N GLU A 264 22.57 -11.92 10.64
CA GLU A 264 23.44 -12.43 11.69
C GLU A 264 24.07 -11.24 12.39
N SER A 265 23.60 -10.92 13.59
CA SER A 265 24.39 -10.18 14.57
C SER A 265 25.72 -10.92 14.69
N GLY A 266 26.80 -10.25 14.33
CA GLY A 266 28.12 -10.85 14.12
C GLY A 266 28.45 -11.94 15.14
N SER A 267 28.86 -13.09 14.63
CA SER A 267 29.42 -14.19 15.39
C SER A 267 30.57 -13.65 16.26
N GLN A 268 30.29 -13.41 17.54
CA GLN A 268 31.33 -13.28 18.55
C GLN A 268 31.93 -14.67 18.72
N MET A 269 33.17 -14.84 18.25
CA MET A 269 34.00 -15.95 18.69
C MET A 269 34.14 -15.90 20.23
N PRO A 270 34.15 -17.05 20.91
CA PRO A 270 34.26 -17.08 22.37
C PRO A 270 35.66 -16.60 22.80
N LEU A 271 35.71 -15.51 23.56
CA LEU A 271 36.91 -15.10 24.27
C LEU A 271 37.00 -15.86 25.60
N GLY A 272 37.94 -16.79 25.66
CA GLY A 272 38.46 -17.34 26.91
C GLY A 272 39.60 -18.33 26.65
N PRO A 273 40.84 -18.05 27.08
CA PRO A 273 41.83 -19.10 27.32
C PRO A 273 41.55 -19.78 28.68
N PRO A 274 41.97 -21.04 28.90
CA PRO A 274 41.73 -21.73 30.16
C PRO A 274 42.59 -21.13 31.29
N PRO A 275 42.13 -21.21 32.56
CA PRO A 275 42.80 -20.55 33.68
C PRO A 275 43.91 -21.43 34.27
N MET A 276 45.03 -20.79 34.65
CA MET A 276 45.84 -21.22 35.78
C MET A 276 46.00 -20.06 36.77
N GLY A 277 45.41 -20.24 37.95
CA GLY A 277 46.12 -20.12 39.22
C GLY A 277 46.41 -18.72 39.82
N ILE A 278 45.61 -18.40 40.85
CA ILE A 278 46.04 -17.87 42.17
C ILE A 278 46.46 -16.38 42.27
N ALA A 279 45.47 -15.56 42.71
CA ALA A 279 45.46 -14.73 43.94
C ALA A 279 46.37 -13.45 44.04
N PRO A 280 46.16 -12.55 45.04
CA PRO A 280 45.66 -11.18 44.81
C PRO A 280 46.54 -10.12 45.55
N PRO A 281 46.02 -9.04 46.16
CA PRO A 281 45.57 -7.75 45.62
C PRO A 281 46.39 -6.56 46.17
N ILE A 282 46.42 -5.39 45.51
CA ILE A 282 46.69 -4.12 46.19
C ILE A 282 45.89 -2.98 45.55
N ASP A 283 44.99 -2.40 46.35
CA ASP A 283 44.53 -1.01 46.27
C ASP A 283 44.96 -0.42 47.64
N PRO A 284 45.52 0.81 47.76
CA PRO A 284 44.63 1.98 47.92
C PRO A 284 45.21 3.39 47.58
N GLY A 285 44.34 4.27 47.05
CA GLY A 285 44.27 5.71 47.38
C GLY A 285 45.29 6.67 46.74
N ARG A 286 45.13 8.00 46.71
CA ARG A 286 44.09 8.97 47.11
C ARG A 286 44.58 10.37 46.66
N VAL A 287 43.65 11.31 46.40
CA VAL A 287 43.75 12.80 46.54
C VAL A 287 44.35 13.70 45.41
N SER A 288 43.43 14.43 44.76
CA SER A 288 43.30 15.89 44.60
C SER A 288 44.50 16.79 44.22
N GLY A 289 44.27 17.63 43.19
CA GLY A 289 45.01 18.87 42.94
C GLY A 289 44.26 19.79 41.96
N ARG A 290 43.56 20.79 42.49
CA ARG A 290 42.91 21.90 41.78
C ARG A 290 43.93 23.00 41.48
N ALA A 291 43.92 23.58 40.28
CA ALA A 291 44.40 24.94 40.03
C ALA A 291 43.65 25.57 38.82
N SER A 292 42.97 26.69 39.08
CA SER A 292 42.53 27.74 38.13
C SER A 292 43.66 28.82 38.08
N ALA A 293 43.81 29.80 37.19
CA ALA A 293 43.06 30.41 36.08
C ALA A 293 44.09 31.21 35.20
N ASN A 294 43.91 31.36 33.87
CA ASN A 294 43.71 32.62 33.09
C ASN A 294 44.50 32.49 31.76
N LEU A 295 44.22 33.10 30.59
CA LEU A 295 43.16 33.94 30.00
C LEU A 295 43.42 33.96 28.46
N MET A 296 42.33 34.08 27.67
CA MET A 296 42.20 34.65 26.30
C MET A 296 42.33 33.78 25.00
N PRO A 297 41.62 34.18 23.90
CA PRO A 297 41.02 33.29 22.88
C PRO A 297 41.58 33.47 21.45
N PRO A 298 41.15 32.69 20.43
CA PRO A 298 41.36 33.05 19.03
C PRO A 298 40.09 33.43 18.25
N THR A 299 40.36 34.35 17.34
CA THR A 299 39.57 35.17 16.43
C THR A 299 38.85 34.46 15.28
N SER A 300 37.76 35.12 14.86
CA SER A 300 36.96 34.91 13.65
C SER A 300 37.64 35.35 12.35
N VAL A 301 37.39 34.63 11.25
CA VAL A 301 37.61 35.12 9.88
C VAL A 301 36.35 34.87 9.03
N THR A 302 35.83 35.95 8.46
CA THR A 302 34.62 36.11 7.64
C THR A 302 34.82 35.74 6.17
N PRO A 303 33.81 35.21 5.45
CA PRO A 303 33.70 35.33 4.00
C PRO A 303 32.88 36.57 3.59
N VAL A 304 33.33 37.21 2.52
CA VAL A 304 32.87 38.51 1.99
C VAL A 304 31.54 38.37 1.25
N ASN A 305 30.61 39.29 1.55
CA ASN A 305 29.41 39.59 0.78
C ASN A 305 29.77 40.52 -0.40
N GLU A 306 29.39 40.15 -1.61
CA GLU A 306 29.03 41.14 -2.65
C GLU A 306 27.67 40.77 -3.25
N LEU A 307 26.66 41.50 -2.80
CA LEU A 307 25.35 41.65 -3.42
C LEU A 307 25.14 43.16 -3.51
N SER A 308 25.16 43.73 -4.72
CA SER A 308 24.26 44.82 -5.19
C SER A 308 24.83 45.59 -6.39
N ALA A 309 24.14 45.51 -7.54
CA ALA A 309 24.01 46.61 -8.51
C ALA A 309 22.97 46.28 -9.61
N ILE A 310 21.72 46.69 -9.34
CA ILE A 310 20.81 47.51 -10.17
C ILE A 310 20.62 47.18 -11.67
N ASP A 311 19.34 46.98 -12.01
CA ASP A 311 18.65 47.31 -13.27
C ASP A 311 19.41 48.14 -14.31
N GLN A 312 19.53 47.62 -15.55
CA GLN A 312 19.32 48.39 -16.79
C GLN A 312 19.36 47.49 -18.06
N ALA A 313 18.42 47.77 -18.98
CA ALA A 313 18.47 47.56 -20.44
C ALA A 313 18.30 46.14 -21.07
N LYS A 314 17.05 45.88 -21.49
CA LYS A 314 16.59 45.56 -22.86
C LYS A 314 17.62 45.13 -23.95
N HIS A 315 17.25 44.05 -24.67
CA HIS A 315 17.68 43.53 -26.00
C HIS A 315 18.70 42.36 -26.06
N GLY A 316 18.15 41.16 -26.38
CA GLY A 316 18.61 40.21 -27.40
C GLY A 316 20.05 39.66 -27.40
N ALA A 317 20.26 38.48 -26.80
CA ALA A 317 21.18 37.44 -27.30
C ALA A 317 20.93 36.11 -26.57
N ALA A 318 21.06 34.99 -27.30
CA ALA A 318 20.73 33.64 -26.85
C ALA A 318 21.57 33.16 -25.65
N VAL A 319 20.90 32.63 -24.63
CA VAL A 319 21.53 31.97 -23.47
C VAL A 319 21.71 30.49 -23.80
N GLN A 320 22.97 30.05 -23.92
CA GLN A 320 23.33 28.62 -23.89
C GLN A 320 23.16 28.07 -22.45
N PRO A 321 22.68 26.82 -22.28
CA PRO A 321 22.64 26.17 -20.97
C PRO A 321 24.05 25.78 -20.48
N PRO A 322 24.30 25.71 -19.16
CA PRO A 322 25.63 25.50 -18.60
C PRO A 322 26.13 24.07 -18.83
N SER A 323 27.31 23.96 -19.42
CA SER A 323 28.06 22.71 -19.65
C SER A 323 28.75 22.26 -18.36
N ILE A 324 28.34 21.12 -17.79
CA ILE A 324 29.18 20.37 -16.83
C ILE A 324 29.92 19.30 -17.63
N PHE A 325 31.03 19.66 -18.27
CA PHE A 325 32.02 18.70 -18.75
C PHE A 325 33.32 18.97 -18.02
N LEU A 326 33.75 18.00 -17.19
CA LEU A 326 35.14 17.90 -16.78
C LEU A 326 35.99 17.83 -18.05
N SER A 327 37.08 18.60 -18.11
CA SER A 327 37.96 18.65 -19.27
C SER A 327 38.57 17.26 -19.54
N ALA A 328 38.16 16.60 -20.62
CA ALA A 328 38.71 15.31 -21.04
C ALA A 328 40.19 15.46 -21.41
N SER A 329 41.03 14.52 -20.98
CA SER A 329 42.49 14.58 -21.12
C SER A 329 43.01 13.99 -22.43
N PHE A 330 42.31 13.01 -23.01
CA PHE A 330 42.75 12.20 -24.15
C PHE A 330 41.94 12.48 -25.44
N ASN A 331 42.60 12.50 -26.60
CA ASN A 331 41.90 12.42 -27.90
C ASN A 331 41.51 10.97 -28.20
N TYR A 332 40.49 10.77 -29.03
CA TYR A 332 40.05 9.42 -29.41
C TYR A 332 41.16 8.59 -30.08
N GLY A 333 42.07 9.24 -30.82
CA GLY A 333 43.22 8.61 -31.45
C GLY A 333 44.34 8.17 -30.50
N ASP A 334 44.44 8.78 -29.32
CA ASP A 334 45.61 8.65 -28.43
C ASP A 334 45.71 7.25 -27.78
N ILE A 335 44.58 6.54 -27.64
CA ILE A 335 44.51 5.25 -26.95
C ILE A 335 44.50 4.10 -27.96
N ASN A 336 45.50 3.23 -27.97
CA ASN A 336 45.49 2.03 -28.81
C ASN A 336 44.79 0.88 -28.09
N VAL A 337 43.73 0.32 -28.68
CA VAL A 337 42.94 -0.79 -28.12
C VAL A 337 43.17 -2.14 -28.82
N ALA A 338 44.13 -2.22 -29.75
CA ALA A 338 44.42 -3.46 -30.48
C ALA A 338 44.88 -4.60 -29.56
N THR A 339 45.59 -4.28 -28.47
CA THR A 339 45.97 -5.20 -27.41
C THR A 339 45.84 -4.53 -26.04
N LEU A 340 45.69 -5.32 -24.98
CA LEU A 340 45.69 -4.83 -23.59
C LEU A 340 47.02 -4.13 -23.21
N ASP A 341 48.12 -4.40 -23.93
CA ASP A 341 49.42 -3.72 -23.75
C ASP A 341 49.39 -2.25 -24.16
N GLY A 342 48.37 -1.82 -24.93
CA GLY A 342 48.12 -0.41 -25.24
C GLY A 342 47.80 0.44 -24.01
N LEU A 343 47.32 -0.18 -22.91
CA LEU A 343 47.09 0.50 -21.63
C LEU A 343 48.42 0.83 -20.92
N ALA A 344 49.42 -0.06 -21.02
CA ALA A 344 50.64 -0.03 -20.21
C ALA A 344 51.52 1.22 -20.42
N HIS A 345 51.46 1.82 -21.61
CA HIS A 345 52.28 2.98 -21.98
C HIS A 345 51.78 4.31 -21.38
N HIS A 346 50.53 4.35 -20.93
CA HIS A 346 49.89 5.57 -20.41
C HIS A 346 49.57 5.51 -18.90
N ILE A 347 49.81 4.37 -18.23
CA ILE A 347 49.59 4.22 -16.79
C ILE A 347 50.53 5.16 -16.02
N ASN A 348 49.94 6.06 -15.24
CA ASN A 348 50.64 7.02 -14.40
C ASN A 348 50.87 6.43 -13.00
N ILE A 349 52.13 6.30 -12.58
CA ILE A 349 52.49 5.85 -11.23
C ILE A 349 52.93 7.09 -10.43
N PRO A 350 52.15 7.57 -9.44
CA PRO A 350 52.50 8.76 -8.68
C PRO A 350 53.85 8.61 -7.97
N ALA A 351 54.83 9.45 -8.28
CA ALA A 351 56.21 9.28 -7.81
C ALA A 351 56.44 9.71 -6.35
N ASN A 352 55.56 10.54 -5.77
CA ASN A 352 55.75 11.22 -4.48
C ASN A 352 55.03 10.55 -3.30
N LEU A 353 54.49 9.35 -3.48
CA LEU A 353 53.77 8.65 -2.42
C LEU A 353 54.73 8.12 -1.34
N PRO A 354 54.51 8.42 -0.04
CA PRO A 354 55.37 7.95 1.05
C PRO A 354 55.57 6.45 1.03
N LEU A 355 54.52 5.67 0.75
CA LEU A 355 54.57 4.22 0.63
C LEU A 355 55.54 3.73 -0.46
N PHE A 356 55.57 4.40 -1.62
CA PHE A 356 56.45 4.02 -2.73
C PHE A 356 57.91 4.45 -2.53
N ASN A 357 58.14 5.45 -1.66
CA ASN A 357 59.48 5.82 -1.25
C ASN A 357 60.05 4.82 -0.23
N THR A 358 59.19 4.30 0.66
CA THR A 358 59.57 3.27 1.64
C THR A 358 59.67 1.87 0.99
N TYR A 359 58.79 1.55 0.02
CA TYR A 359 58.74 0.25 -0.65
C TYR A 359 58.66 0.42 -2.19
N PRO A 360 59.80 0.66 -2.87
CA PRO A 360 59.83 0.90 -4.31
C PRO A 360 59.31 -0.26 -5.17
N GLU A 361 59.40 -1.49 -4.66
CA GLU A 361 58.96 -2.71 -5.35
C GLU A 361 57.46 -2.73 -5.67
N LEU A 362 56.63 -2.02 -4.88
CA LEU A 362 55.18 -1.94 -5.09
C LEU A 362 54.79 -1.24 -6.39
N LYS A 363 55.68 -0.41 -6.96
CA LYS A 363 55.46 0.23 -8.27
C LYS A 363 55.28 -0.82 -9.38
N ALA A 364 55.92 -1.98 -9.27
CA ALA A 364 55.79 -3.06 -10.24
C ALA A 364 54.39 -3.71 -10.24
N ALA A 365 53.66 -3.62 -9.12
CA ALA A 365 52.34 -4.23 -8.95
C ALA A 365 51.18 -3.38 -9.49
N VAL A 366 51.40 -2.08 -9.77
CA VAL A 366 50.36 -1.15 -10.26
C VAL A 366 49.84 -1.54 -11.63
N ARG A 367 50.73 -1.85 -12.58
CA ARG A 367 50.35 -2.17 -13.97
C ARG A 367 49.53 -3.47 -14.06
N PRO A 368 49.95 -4.60 -13.43
CA PRO A 368 49.14 -5.81 -13.40
C PRO A 368 47.75 -5.61 -12.79
N ALA A 369 47.65 -4.83 -11.70
CA ALA A 369 46.38 -4.58 -11.02
C ALA A 369 45.35 -3.85 -11.92
N ILE A 370 45.80 -2.80 -12.63
CA ILE A 370 44.91 -2.04 -13.53
C ILE A 370 44.54 -2.89 -14.76
N ASN A 371 45.49 -3.62 -15.35
CA ASN A 371 45.21 -4.51 -16.48
C ASN A 371 44.17 -5.59 -16.14
N GLN A 372 44.26 -6.16 -14.94
CA GLN A 372 43.32 -7.17 -14.48
C GLN A 372 41.92 -6.57 -14.26
N ALA A 373 41.84 -5.37 -13.67
CA ALA A 373 40.57 -4.67 -13.49
C ALA A 373 39.87 -4.34 -14.82
N VAL A 374 40.63 -3.89 -15.82
CA VAL A 374 40.09 -3.63 -17.16
C VAL A 374 39.63 -4.92 -17.83
N LYS A 375 40.42 -5.98 -17.79
CA LYS A 375 40.10 -7.27 -18.41
C LYS A 375 38.82 -7.90 -17.87
N GLU A 376 38.55 -7.74 -16.58
CA GLU A 376 37.34 -8.26 -15.93
C GLU A 376 36.07 -7.56 -16.43
N LEU A 377 36.13 -6.25 -16.64
CA LEU A 377 34.94 -5.44 -16.92
C LEU A 377 34.70 -5.17 -18.41
N ILE A 378 35.73 -5.25 -19.25
CA ILE A 378 35.65 -4.84 -20.66
C ILE A 378 34.59 -5.61 -21.46
N GLY A 379 34.43 -6.92 -21.22
CA GLY A 379 33.44 -7.75 -21.92
C GLY A 379 32.00 -7.43 -21.49
N ALA A 380 31.72 -7.49 -20.18
CA ALA A 380 30.37 -7.30 -19.65
C ALA A 380 29.81 -5.89 -19.91
N ILE A 381 30.68 -4.87 -19.88
CA ILE A 381 30.28 -3.48 -20.18
C ILE A 381 30.14 -3.29 -21.69
N GLY A 382 31.10 -3.81 -22.48
CA GLY A 382 31.10 -3.70 -23.94
C GLY A 382 29.84 -4.29 -24.56
N GLU A 383 29.52 -5.56 -24.27
CA GLU A 383 28.37 -6.27 -24.85
C GLU A 383 27.05 -5.55 -24.59
N ARG A 384 26.84 -5.06 -23.36
CA ARG A 384 25.62 -4.34 -22.98
C ARG A 384 25.52 -2.99 -23.70
N ALA A 385 26.61 -2.23 -23.77
CA ALA A 385 26.63 -0.95 -24.45
C ALA A 385 26.36 -1.10 -25.96
N ILE A 386 26.99 -2.09 -26.59
CA ILE A 386 26.85 -2.41 -28.02
C ILE A 386 25.40 -2.82 -28.33
N SER A 387 24.83 -3.76 -27.55
CA SER A 387 23.46 -4.26 -27.78
C SER A 387 22.41 -3.14 -27.80
N VAL A 388 22.47 -2.22 -26.83
CA VAL A 388 21.55 -1.09 -26.74
C VAL A 388 21.79 -0.08 -27.86
N ALA A 389 23.05 0.26 -28.14
CA ALA A 389 23.41 1.24 -29.17
C ALA A 389 23.00 0.79 -30.57
N ILE A 390 23.20 -0.49 -30.89
CA ILE A 390 22.87 -1.04 -32.20
C ILE A 390 21.37 -1.12 -32.42
N ALA A 391 20.60 -1.54 -31.41
CA ALA A 391 19.14 -1.61 -31.53
C ALA A 391 18.53 -0.24 -31.88
N VAL A 392 19.02 0.84 -31.25
CA VAL A 392 18.54 2.20 -31.53
C VAL A 392 19.04 2.70 -32.89
N THR A 393 20.33 2.52 -33.18
CA THR A 393 20.90 2.89 -34.48
C THR A 393 20.18 2.19 -35.63
N GLU A 394 19.81 0.92 -35.45
CA GLU A 394 19.05 0.14 -36.43
C GLU A 394 17.71 0.79 -36.76
N GLN A 395 16.89 1.09 -35.75
CA GLN A 395 15.55 1.63 -35.97
C GLN A 395 15.58 3.04 -36.57
N VAL A 396 16.49 3.88 -36.07
CA VAL A 396 16.61 5.27 -36.53
C VAL A 396 17.13 5.32 -37.97
N CYS A 397 18.24 4.64 -38.27
CA CYS A 397 18.80 4.67 -39.62
C CYS A 397 17.92 3.91 -40.64
N LYS A 398 17.23 2.82 -40.27
CA LYS A 398 16.27 2.17 -41.18
C LYS A 398 15.11 3.07 -41.56
N LYS A 399 14.70 3.95 -40.65
CA LYS A 399 13.64 4.93 -40.87
C LYS A 399 14.18 6.10 -41.70
N ASP A 400 15.21 6.80 -41.23
CA ASP A 400 15.70 8.04 -41.86
C ASP A 400 16.31 7.81 -43.25
N PHE A 401 16.97 6.67 -43.48
CA PHE A 401 17.53 6.30 -44.79
C PHE A 401 16.59 5.38 -45.60
N ALA A 402 15.33 5.18 -45.20
CA ALA A 402 14.42 4.20 -45.79
C ALA A 402 14.31 4.29 -47.32
N LEU A 403 14.33 5.52 -47.85
CA LEU A 403 14.20 5.82 -49.28
C LEU A 403 15.50 6.42 -49.88
N ASP A 404 16.61 6.39 -49.15
CA ASP A 404 17.92 6.84 -49.64
C ASP A 404 18.56 5.74 -50.50
N PRO A 405 18.85 5.98 -51.79
CA PRO A 405 19.51 5.01 -52.66
C PRO A 405 21.00 4.82 -52.36
N ASN A 406 21.66 5.72 -51.62
CA ASN A 406 23.10 5.67 -51.40
C ASN A 406 23.47 4.78 -50.19
N PRO A 407 24.14 3.62 -50.39
CA PRO A 407 24.53 2.75 -49.29
C PRO A 407 25.59 3.38 -48.37
N GLN A 408 26.39 4.35 -48.86
CA GLN A 408 27.44 4.99 -48.07
C GLN A 408 26.88 5.97 -47.04
N HIS A 409 25.76 6.64 -47.34
CA HIS A 409 25.10 7.54 -46.39
C HIS A 409 24.56 6.76 -45.19
N LEU A 410 23.86 5.65 -45.45
CA LEU A 410 23.37 4.75 -44.41
C LEU A 410 24.52 4.21 -43.54
N ARG A 411 25.60 3.72 -44.18
CA ARG A 411 26.74 3.15 -43.45
C ARG A 411 27.44 4.22 -42.60
N ARG A 412 27.73 5.39 -43.15
CA ARG A 412 28.36 6.51 -42.43
C ARG A 412 27.51 6.99 -41.26
N GLY A 413 26.21 7.21 -41.48
CA GLY A 413 25.30 7.66 -40.42
C GLY A 413 25.14 6.64 -39.30
N ALA A 414 25.01 5.36 -39.65
CA ALA A 414 24.94 4.27 -38.66
C ALA A 414 26.23 4.15 -37.85
N HIS A 415 27.41 4.26 -38.47
CA HIS A 415 28.69 4.18 -37.77
C HIS A 415 28.90 5.34 -36.79
N GLN A 416 28.61 6.58 -37.21
CA GLN A 416 28.80 7.75 -36.37
C GLN A 416 27.86 7.74 -35.16
N MET A 417 26.59 7.41 -35.39
CA MET A 417 25.58 7.30 -34.34
C MET A 417 25.89 6.17 -33.36
N ALA A 418 26.17 4.96 -33.85
CA ALA A 418 26.48 3.81 -33.00
C ALA A 418 27.74 4.04 -32.17
N ARG A 419 28.78 4.67 -32.74
CA ARG A 419 30.02 4.99 -32.02
C ARG A 419 29.77 5.96 -30.87
N SER A 420 29.11 7.09 -31.14
CA SER A 420 28.83 8.10 -30.12
C SER A 420 27.94 7.55 -28.99
N MET A 421 26.92 6.78 -29.36
CA MET A 421 25.98 6.20 -28.40
C MET A 421 26.61 5.08 -27.57
N THR A 422 27.40 4.19 -28.19
CA THR A 422 28.18 3.17 -27.47
C THR A 422 29.16 3.83 -26.50
N ALA A 423 29.82 4.91 -26.93
CA ALA A 423 30.77 5.63 -26.08
C ALA A 423 30.11 6.21 -24.83
N ALA A 424 28.98 6.91 -24.99
CA ALA A 424 28.24 7.49 -23.88
C ALA A 424 27.75 6.41 -22.89
N MET A 425 27.20 5.31 -23.43
CA MET A 425 26.67 4.22 -22.60
C MET A 425 27.77 3.47 -21.85
N ALA A 426 28.87 3.13 -22.53
CA ALA A 426 30.02 2.48 -21.91
C ALA A 426 30.65 3.38 -20.85
N TRP A 427 30.81 4.69 -21.10
CA TRP A 427 31.46 5.61 -20.18
C TRP A 427 30.68 5.78 -18.87
N ILE A 428 29.34 5.94 -18.95
CA ILE A 428 28.46 6.04 -17.77
C ILE A 428 28.46 4.74 -16.96
N THR A 429 28.42 3.60 -17.65
CA THR A 429 28.32 2.30 -17.00
C THR A 429 29.65 1.86 -16.37
N CYS A 430 30.78 2.29 -16.93
CA CYS A 430 32.10 1.78 -16.56
C CYS A 430 32.73 2.47 -15.36
N ARG A 431 32.50 3.76 -15.16
CA ARG A 431 33.32 4.58 -14.25
C ARG A 431 33.29 4.09 -12.80
N GLU A 432 32.11 3.84 -12.23
CA GLU A 432 31.96 3.44 -10.82
C GLU A 432 32.38 1.97 -10.57
N PRO A 433 31.98 0.98 -11.39
CA PRO A 433 32.48 -0.39 -11.23
C PRO A 433 34.00 -0.49 -11.39
N LEU A 434 34.57 0.19 -12.38
CA LEU A 434 36.01 0.16 -12.64
C LEU A 434 36.82 0.79 -11.50
N GLN A 435 36.32 1.87 -10.91
CA GLN A 435 36.93 2.48 -9.73
C GLN A 435 37.04 1.47 -8.58
N ASN A 436 35.95 0.77 -8.26
CA ASN A 436 35.94 -0.20 -7.16
C ASN A 436 36.86 -1.41 -7.45
N THR A 437 36.85 -1.89 -8.69
CA THR A 437 37.70 -3.02 -9.10
C THR A 437 39.19 -2.65 -9.08
N ILE A 438 39.57 -1.45 -9.55
CA ILE A 438 40.95 -0.95 -9.45
C ILE A 438 41.39 -0.82 -7.99
N LEU A 439 40.55 -0.23 -7.12
CA LEU A 439 40.85 -0.12 -5.69
C LEU A 439 41.04 -1.49 -5.03
N GLY A 440 40.17 -2.46 -5.35
CA GLY A 440 40.24 -3.82 -4.83
C GLY A 440 41.52 -4.54 -5.22
N TYR A 441 41.89 -4.54 -6.51
CA TYR A 441 43.13 -5.16 -6.96
C TYR A 441 44.36 -4.45 -6.40
N LEU A 442 44.44 -3.11 -6.46
CA LEU A 442 45.59 -2.38 -5.91
C LEU A 442 45.79 -2.66 -4.41
N LYS A 443 44.69 -2.66 -3.62
CA LYS A 443 44.75 -3.01 -2.19
C LYS A 443 45.22 -4.44 -1.98
N HIS A 444 44.70 -5.40 -2.75
CA HIS A 444 45.10 -6.80 -2.66
C HIS A 444 46.60 -6.99 -2.98
N TYR A 445 47.09 -6.41 -4.08
CA TYR A 445 48.49 -6.53 -4.48
C TYR A 445 49.44 -5.88 -3.47
N PHE A 446 49.12 -4.69 -2.95
CA PHE A 446 49.97 -4.00 -1.98
C PHE A 446 49.99 -4.71 -0.62
N THR A 447 48.84 -5.20 -0.14
CA THR A 447 48.77 -5.94 1.13
C THR A 447 49.46 -7.30 1.03
N THR A 448 49.33 -8.01 -0.08
CA THR A 448 50.01 -9.31 -0.29
C THR A 448 51.53 -9.17 -0.36
N HIS A 449 52.06 -8.10 -0.98
CA HIS A 449 53.50 -7.85 -1.01
C HIS A 449 54.07 -7.40 0.34
N LEU A 450 53.26 -6.82 1.23
CA LEU A 450 53.66 -6.30 2.54
C LEU A 450 53.25 -7.23 3.71
N GLN A 451 53.05 -8.53 3.47
CA GLN A 451 52.45 -9.53 4.38
C GLN A 451 52.78 -9.43 5.89
N GLN A 452 54.01 -9.02 6.27
CA GLN A 452 54.39 -8.85 7.69
C GLN A 452 54.32 -7.40 8.20
N ALA A 453 54.36 -6.41 7.30
CA ALA A 453 54.34 -4.98 7.61
C ALA A 453 52.91 -4.37 7.57
N ALA A 454 51.97 -5.02 6.87
CA ALA A 454 50.59 -4.56 6.74
C ALA A 454 49.73 -4.72 8.02
N THR A 455 50.23 -5.45 9.03
CA THR A 455 49.60 -5.54 10.37
C THR A 455 49.81 -4.28 11.21
N ASN A 456 50.75 -3.41 10.81
CA ASN A 456 50.97 -2.12 11.46
C ASN A 456 49.92 -1.09 10.97
N PRO A 457 49.13 -0.47 11.88
CA PRO A 457 48.08 0.47 11.52
C PRO A 457 48.58 1.73 10.79
N GLU A 458 49.84 2.13 10.94
CA GLU A 458 50.39 3.27 10.18
C GLU A 458 50.67 2.90 8.72
N ILE A 459 51.20 1.71 8.47
CA ILE A 459 51.46 1.21 7.10
C ILE A 459 50.14 0.94 6.38
N ALA A 460 49.11 0.45 7.09
CA ALA A 460 47.77 0.27 6.54
C ALA A 460 47.17 1.59 6.00
N LYS A 461 47.34 2.70 6.72
CA LYS A 461 46.90 4.03 6.26
C LYS A 461 47.67 4.49 5.01
N LEU A 462 48.98 4.26 4.97
CA LEU A 462 49.81 4.58 3.80
C LEU A 462 49.42 3.74 2.57
N ILE A 463 49.02 2.48 2.75
CA ILE A 463 48.47 1.63 1.68
C ILE A 463 47.16 2.23 1.15
N GLU A 464 46.23 2.61 2.02
CA GLU A 464 44.94 3.17 1.59
C GLU A 464 45.10 4.49 0.83
N GLU A 465 45.98 5.38 1.30
CA GLU A 465 46.30 6.63 0.60
C GLU A 465 46.94 6.38 -0.78
N ALA A 466 47.90 5.46 -0.86
CA ALA A 466 48.59 5.14 -2.11
C ALA A 466 47.64 4.49 -3.15
N VAL A 467 46.73 3.61 -2.69
CA VAL A 467 45.73 2.95 -3.54
C VAL A 467 44.76 3.98 -4.13
N LEU A 468 44.27 4.93 -3.32
CA LEU A 468 43.35 5.98 -3.76
C LEU A 468 44.00 6.90 -4.79
N GLN A 469 45.20 7.43 -4.50
CA GLN A 469 45.89 8.34 -5.43
C GLN A 469 46.31 7.63 -6.73
N THR A 470 46.71 6.36 -6.67
CA THR A 470 47.06 5.58 -7.87
C THR A 470 45.82 5.28 -8.71
N MET A 471 44.66 5.01 -8.10
CA MET A 471 43.41 4.84 -8.83
C MET A 471 42.97 6.14 -9.52
N GLU A 472 42.96 7.26 -8.80
CA GLU A 472 42.54 8.56 -9.34
C GLU A 472 43.39 8.98 -10.54
N ALA A 473 44.69 8.70 -10.51
CA ALA A 473 45.60 8.99 -11.62
C ALA A 473 45.33 8.17 -12.89
N ASN A 474 44.62 7.04 -12.80
CA ASN A 474 44.48 6.08 -13.90
C ASN A 474 43.03 5.76 -14.31
N ILE A 475 42.03 6.18 -13.53
CA ILE A 475 40.62 5.85 -13.79
C ILE A 475 40.10 6.42 -15.12
N GLU A 476 40.54 7.62 -15.52
CA GLU A 476 40.15 8.24 -16.79
C GLU A 476 40.68 7.42 -17.98
N LEU A 477 41.97 7.06 -17.95
CA LEU A 477 42.61 6.24 -18.99
C LEU A 477 41.93 4.88 -19.13
N ALA A 478 41.73 4.19 -18.00
CA ALA A 478 41.14 2.85 -17.99
C ALA A 478 39.67 2.87 -18.47
N THR A 479 38.91 3.91 -18.11
CA THR A 479 37.55 4.12 -18.62
C THR A 479 37.57 4.34 -20.13
N ASN A 480 38.42 5.24 -20.61
CA ASN A 480 38.50 5.57 -22.03
C ASN A 480 38.97 4.37 -22.88
N PHE A 481 39.83 3.50 -22.35
CA PHE A 481 40.23 2.25 -23.01
C PHE A 481 39.04 1.30 -23.22
N ILE A 482 38.22 1.06 -22.19
CA ILE A 482 37.03 0.22 -22.29
C ILE A 482 36.01 0.82 -23.27
N VAL A 483 35.79 2.14 -23.17
CA VAL A 483 34.89 2.89 -24.05
C VAL A 483 35.29 2.77 -25.51
N LYS A 484 36.57 2.98 -25.83
CA LYS A 484 37.07 2.86 -27.21
C LYS A 484 36.99 1.43 -27.71
N THR A 485 37.32 0.44 -26.87
CA THR A 485 37.22 -0.98 -27.26
C THR A 485 35.79 -1.38 -27.63
N ALA A 486 34.81 -0.95 -26.83
CA ALA A 486 33.40 -1.18 -27.13
C ALA A 486 32.95 -0.49 -28.43
N CYS A 487 33.46 0.71 -28.70
CA CYS A 487 33.15 1.45 -29.92
C CYS A 487 33.64 0.75 -31.19
N GLU A 488 34.89 0.24 -31.20
CA GLU A 488 35.43 -0.50 -32.35
C GLU A 488 34.65 -1.81 -32.59
N GLN A 489 34.25 -2.51 -31.52
CA GLN A 489 33.41 -3.70 -31.62
C GLN A 489 31.99 -3.38 -32.15
N ALA A 490 31.40 -2.25 -31.72
CA ALA A 490 30.11 -1.81 -32.22
C ALA A 490 30.11 -1.58 -33.74
N MET A 491 31.20 -1.02 -34.30
CA MET A 491 31.30 -0.75 -35.74
C MET A 491 31.21 -2.04 -36.57
N ILE A 492 31.84 -3.12 -36.11
CA ILE A 492 31.79 -4.42 -36.77
C ILE A 492 30.37 -4.99 -36.77
N GLU A 493 29.67 -4.91 -35.64
CA GLU A 493 28.32 -5.46 -35.51
C GLU A 493 27.26 -4.61 -36.24
N VAL A 494 27.46 -3.28 -36.36
CA VAL A 494 26.62 -2.41 -37.20
C VAL A 494 26.70 -2.81 -38.67
N ASP A 495 27.91 -3.03 -39.19
CA ASP A 495 28.08 -3.45 -40.59
C ASP A 495 27.34 -4.75 -40.87
N LYS A 496 27.51 -5.75 -39.99
CA LYS A 496 26.80 -7.03 -40.09
C LYS A 496 25.28 -6.87 -40.05
N ARG A 497 24.76 -5.93 -39.25
CA ARG A 497 23.31 -5.72 -39.08
C ARG A 497 22.65 -5.06 -40.29
N PHE A 498 23.37 -4.19 -40.99
CA PHE A 498 22.89 -3.45 -42.17
C PHE A 498 23.29 -4.07 -43.51
N GLU A 499 23.98 -5.21 -43.52
CA GLU A 499 24.47 -5.88 -44.73
C GLU A 499 23.37 -6.09 -45.78
N LYS A 500 22.16 -6.50 -45.35
CA LYS A 500 21.02 -6.76 -46.25
C LYS A 500 20.53 -5.48 -46.90
N GLU A 501 20.43 -4.40 -46.13
CA GLU A 501 19.97 -3.09 -46.55
C GLU A 501 20.98 -2.40 -47.47
N ILE A 502 22.27 -2.58 -47.20
CA ILE A 502 23.37 -2.11 -48.05
C ILE A 502 23.37 -2.88 -49.38
N THR A 503 23.26 -4.21 -49.35
CA THR A 503 23.23 -5.05 -50.55
C THR A 503 22.01 -4.75 -51.42
N ALA A 504 20.84 -4.52 -50.82
CA ALA A 504 19.62 -4.16 -51.54
C ALA A 504 19.76 -2.84 -52.32
N ARG A 505 20.42 -1.83 -51.72
CA ARG A 505 20.73 -0.55 -52.40
C ARG A 505 21.73 -0.74 -53.53
N GLN A 506 22.77 -1.54 -53.32
CA GLN A 506 23.76 -1.86 -54.35
C GLN A 506 23.12 -2.61 -55.54
N GLN A 507 22.19 -3.52 -55.28
CA GLN A 507 21.47 -4.27 -56.32
C GLN A 507 20.53 -3.37 -57.12
N ALA A 508 19.75 -2.50 -56.45
CA ALA A 508 18.89 -1.53 -57.14
C ALA A 508 19.71 -0.58 -58.03
N ALA A 509 20.88 -0.13 -57.55
CA ALA A 509 21.80 0.68 -58.34
C ALA A 509 22.37 -0.07 -59.56
N LYS A 510 22.69 -1.37 -59.43
CA LYS A 510 23.13 -2.23 -60.56
C LYS A 510 22.03 -2.46 -61.59
N GLU A 511 20.77 -2.55 -61.15
CA GLU A 511 19.60 -2.76 -62.02
C GLU A 511 19.07 -1.45 -62.65
N LEU A 512 19.70 -0.30 -62.39
CA LEU A 512 19.24 1.04 -62.81
C LEU A 512 17.79 1.35 -62.38
N LYS A 513 17.35 0.78 -61.25
CA LYS A 513 16.01 1.01 -60.65
C LYS A 513 16.11 1.96 -59.47
N THR A 514 15.10 2.81 -59.29
CA THR A 514 15.03 3.69 -58.11
C THR A 514 14.80 2.84 -56.86
N PHE A 515 15.70 2.95 -55.88
CA PHE A 515 15.57 2.21 -54.63
C PHE A 515 14.27 2.59 -53.90
N GLY A 516 13.38 1.62 -53.68
CA GLY A 516 12.14 1.81 -52.93
C GLY A 516 10.91 2.23 -53.73
N GLU A 517 10.97 2.32 -55.07
CA GLU A 517 9.88 2.80 -55.96
C GLU A 517 8.55 2.05 -55.76
N ASP A 518 8.59 0.73 -55.57
CA ASP A 518 7.41 -0.12 -55.31
C ASP A 518 7.17 -0.40 -53.82
N SER A 519 7.91 0.27 -52.92
CA SER A 519 7.76 0.03 -51.48
C SER A 519 6.42 0.58 -50.98
N PRO A 520 5.64 -0.19 -50.21
CA PRO A 520 4.43 0.30 -49.55
C PRO A 520 4.71 1.51 -48.64
N GLN A 521 5.97 1.73 -48.27
CA GLN A 521 6.43 2.90 -47.52
C GLN A 521 6.19 4.21 -48.28
N ILE A 522 6.34 4.26 -49.61
CA ILE A 522 6.07 5.50 -50.38
C ILE A 522 4.59 5.89 -50.29
N LYS A 523 3.68 4.90 -50.36
CA LYS A 523 2.24 5.13 -50.18
C LYS A 523 1.92 5.68 -48.80
N ILE A 524 2.63 5.24 -47.76
CA ILE A 524 2.48 5.74 -46.39
C ILE A 524 3.03 7.17 -46.26
N GLN A 525 4.16 7.48 -46.90
CA GLN A 525 4.76 8.83 -46.87
C GLN A 525 3.85 9.90 -47.50
N LEU A 526 3.02 9.55 -48.48
CA LEU A 526 2.06 10.48 -49.11
C LEU A 526 1.00 11.02 -48.14
N TYR A 527 0.64 10.24 -47.11
CA TYR A 527 -0.31 10.65 -46.08
C TYR A 527 0.36 11.31 -44.87
N MET A 528 1.70 11.33 -44.81
CA MET A 528 2.45 11.94 -43.72
C MET A 528 2.59 13.46 -43.93
N PRO A 529 2.47 14.27 -42.85
CA PRO A 529 2.75 15.71 -42.89
C PRO A 529 4.15 16.02 -43.43
N GLU A 530 4.29 17.11 -44.18
CA GLU A 530 5.52 17.51 -44.88
C GLU A 530 6.75 17.58 -43.96
N SER A 531 6.56 17.97 -42.69
CA SER A 531 7.63 18.11 -41.70
C SER A 531 8.25 16.79 -41.20
N ILE A 532 7.61 15.64 -41.43
CA ILE A 532 8.10 14.31 -41.02
C ILE A 532 8.14 13.32 -42.19
N ARG A 533 7.77 13.80 -43.38
CA ARG A 533 7.73 13.01 -44.60
C ARG A 533 9.15 12.76 -45.08
N ILE A 534 9.47 11.50 -45.34
CA ILE A 534 10.71 11.12 -45.99
C ILE A 534 10.49 11.22 -47.49
N LEU A 535 11.28 12.06 -48.13
CA LEU A 535 11.22 12.24 -49.57
C LEU A 535 12.02 11.11 -50.26
N PRO A 536 11.48 10.51 -51.34
CA PRO A 536 12.27 9.61 -52.17
C PRO A 536 13.50 10.32 -52.74
N GLY A 537 14.68 9.71 -52.61
CA GLY A 537 15.94 10.30 -53.07
C GLY A 537 17.02 10.31 -51.98
N PRO A 538 18.23 10.82 -52.30
CA PRO A 538 19.32 10.90 -51.34
C PRO A 538 18.93 11.80 -50.16
N ILE A 539 19.38 11.42 -48.96
CA ILE A 539 19.20 12.26 -47.77
C ILE A 539 19.80 13.65 -47.99
N SER A 540 19.20 14.68 -47.40
CA SER A 540 19.70 16.05 -47.55
C SER A 540 21.04 16.23 -46.81
N ASP A 541 21.91 17.12 -47.30
CA ASP A 541 23.17 17.44 -46.61
C ASP A 541 22.94 18.00 -45.20
N ALA A 542 21.81 18.68 -44.98
CA ALA A 542 21.42 19.22 -43.68
C ALA A 542 21.09 18.08 -42.69
N ASP A 543 20.38 17.05 -43.14
CA ASP A 543 20.03 15.89 -42.32
C ASP A 543 21.27 14.98 -42.10
N MET A 544 22.14 14.87 -43.11
CA MET A 544 23.39 14.11 -42.98
C MET A 544 24.36 14.77 -41.97
N LYS A 545 24.36 16.10 -41.88
CA LYS A 545 25.16 16.84 -40.89
C LYS A 545 24.79 16.48 -39.45
N ILE A 546 23.54 16.12 -39.18
CA ILE A 546 23.10 15.64 -37.85
C ILE A 546 23.85 14.36 -37.47
N TYR A 547 24.08 13.47 -38.44
CA TYR A 547 24.86 12.26 -38.21
C TYR A 547 26.34 12.56 -38.03
N ASP A 548 26.88 13.50 -38.82
CA ASP A 548 28.27 13.93 -38.70
C ASP A 548 28.59 14.55 -37.33
N ASP A 549 27.64 15.29 -36.73
CA ASP A 549 27.79 15.87 -35.40
C ASP A 549 28.05 14.81 -34.32
N TYR A 550 27.55 13.56 -34.46
CA TYR A 550 27.86 12.48 -33.53
C TYR A 550 29.35 12.11 -33.51
N SER A 551 30.07 12.34 -34.61
CA SER A 551 31.52 12.08 -34.68
C SER A 551 32.37 13.18 -34.06
N SER A 552 31.84 14.40 -33.95
CA SER A 552 32.56 15.57 -33.41
C SER A 552 32.74 15.53 -31.89
N LYS A 553 31.87 14.80 -31.18
CA LYS A 553 31.81 14.73 -29.71
C LYS A 553 31.64 13.28 -29.25
N ILE A 554 32.75 12.59 -29.02
CA ILE A 554 32.75 11.26 -28.42
C ILE A 554 32.93 11.41 -26.90
N CYS A 555 31.97 10.89 -26.14
CA CYS A 555 31.97 10.96 -24.68
C CYS A 555 33.26 10.33 -24.10
N GLY A 556 33.92 11.05 -23.19
CA GLY A 556 35.21 10.64 -22.59
C GLY A 556 36.45 11.14 -23.33
N PHE A 557 36.31 11.76 -24.52
CA PHE A 557 37.43 12.22 -25.34
C PHE A 557 37.34 13.72 -25.68
N LYS A 558 38.47 14.31 -26.02
CA LYS A 558 38.53 15.69 -26.54
C LYS A 558 37.77 15.81 -27.88
N PRO A 559 37.06 16.93 -28.13
CA PRO A 559 36.39 17.16 -29.41
C PRO A 559 37.38 17.20 -30.57
N ASN A 560 37.13 16.44 -31.63
CA ASN A 560 37.95 16.44 -32.85
C ASN A 560 37.66 17.72 -33.65
N GLN A 561 38.65 18.60 -33.83
CA GLN A 561 38.47 19.85 -34.59
C GLN A 561 38.72 19.74 -36.10
N ASN A 562 39.25 18.62 -36.62
CA ASN A 562 39.46 18.42 -38.05
C ASN A 562 39.04 17.01 -38.47
N PHE A 563 37.99 16.89 -39.30
CA PHE A 563 37.72 15.66 -40.05
C PHE A 563 37.94 15.95 -41.54
N ASP A 564 39.10 15.52 -42.05
CA ASP A 564 39.46 15.57 -43.46
C ASP A 564 38.69 14.49 -44.25
N GLU A 565 38.02 14.90 -45.33
CA GLU A 565 37.26 14.06 -46.28
C GLU A 565 38.12 13.03 -47.05
N SER A 566 39.42 12.96 -46.81
CA SER A 566 40.38 12.23 -47.65
C SER A 566 40.49 10.73 -47.35
N ALA A 567 40.03 10.24 -46.19
CA ALA A 567 40.21 8.83 -45.80
C ALA A 567 39.19 7.85 -46.42
N PHE A 568 38.04 8.31 -46.91
CA PHE A 568 36.97 7.44 -47.43
C PHE A 568 36.96 7.28 -48.97
N ARG A 569 37.88 7.92 -49.70
CA ARG A 569 37.95 7.83 -51.18
C ARG A 569 38.60 6.55 -51.71
N ASN A 570 39.24 5.74 -50.87
CA ASN A 570 40.06 4.60 -51.32
C ASN A 570 39.37 3.23 -51.36
N GLN A 571 38.04 3.13 -51.30
CA GLN A 571 37.32 1.85 -51.46
C GLN A 571 36.05 1.91 -52.34
N GLN A 572 36.09 2.63 -53.47
CA GLN A 572 35.11 2.43 -54.55
C GLN A 572 35.81 2.10 -55.88
N MET A 573 35.50 0.93 -56.45
CA MET A 573 35.74 0.60 -57.85
C MET A 573 34.43 0.68 -58.65
N VAL A 574 34.38 1.71 -59.51
CA VAL A 574 33.82 1.84 -60.88
C VAL A 574 32.38 1.35 -61.18
N PRO A 575 31.50 2.25 -61.67
CA PRO A 575 30.40 1.90 -62.60
C PRO A 575 30.63 2.49 -64.02
N PRO A 576 30.09 1.89 -65.09
CA PRO A 576 29.99 2.54 -66.39
C PRO A 576 28.59 3.18 -66.63
N SER A 577 28.67 4.44 -67.04
CA SER A 577 27.78 5.37 -67.76
C SER A 577 26.57 4.86 -68.58
N LEU A 578 25.44 5.61 -68.58
CA LEU A 578 24.98 6.50 -69.69
C LEU A 578 23.55 7.13 -69.50
N SER A 579 23.50 8.47 -69.47
CA SER A 579 22.65 9.46 -70.17
C SER A 579 21.09 9.41 -70.28
N GLN A 580 20.48 10.51 -69.77
CA GLN A 580 19.56 11.49 -70.41
C GLN A 580 18.08 11.16 -70.76
N ALA A 581 17.12 11.94 -70.18
CA ALA A 581 16.35 13.02 -70.85
C ALA A 581 14.88 13.21 -70.37
N GLN A 582 14.63 14.37 -69.72
CA GLN A 582 13.51 15.35 -69.78
C GLN A 582 12.02 14.97 -70.08
N PHE A 583 11.14 15.23 -69.09
CA PHE A 583 9.90 16.11 -69.04
C PHE A 583 8.80 16.07 -70.15
N PRO A 584 7.55 16.65 -70.00
CA PRO A 584 6.74 17.08 -68.82
C PRO A 584 5.16 16.94 -68.92
N THR A 585 4.46 17.39 -67.86
CA THR A 585 3.22 18.26 -67.78
C THR A 585 1.74 17.77 -67.82
N GLN A 586 0.99 18.25 -66.80
CA GLN A 586 -0.26 19.07 -66.78
C GLN A 586 -1.67 18.53 -66.34
N MET A 587 -2.19 19.23 -65.30
CA MET A 587 -3.54 19.82 -65.04
C MET A 587 -4.88 19.04 -65.11
N GLY A 588 -5.75 19.27 -64.08
CA GLY A 588 -7.12 19.80 -64.31
C GLY A 588 -8.36 19.12 -63.67
N ALA A 589 -8.85 19.70 -62.56
CA ALA A 589 -10.24 20.19 -62.29
C ALA A 589 -11.53 19.28 -62.30
N SER A 590 -12.18 19.20 -61.11
CA SER A 590 -13.59 19.58 -60.73
C SER A 590 -14.90 18.84 -61.15
N ARG A 591 -15.68 18.42 -60.11
CA ARG A 591 -17.15 18.61 -59.80
C ARG A 591 -18.26 17.92 -60.68
N PRO A 592 -19.59 17.88 -60.33
CA PRO A 592 -20.34 17.80 -59.03
C PRO A 592 -21.79 17.14 -59.05
N ILE A 593 -22.57 17.32 -57.94
CA ILE A 593 -24.07 17.45 -57.74
C ILE A 593 -25.01 16.20 -57.64
N GLY A 594 -25.91 16.21 -56.64
CA GLY A 594 -27.28 15.65 -56.74
C GLY A 594 -28.00 15.22 -55.43
N THR A 595 -29.16 15.83 -55.12
CA THR A 595 -30.01 15.76 -53.88
C THR A 595 -31.26 14.85 -53.97
N THR A 596 -31.89 14.44 -52.85
CA THR A 596 -33.37 14.46 -52.59
C THR A 596 -33.79 13.96 -51.17
N SER A 597 -34.98 14.41 -50.72
CA SER A 597 -35.73 14.34 -49.42
C SER A 597 -36.34 12.95 -49.08
N SER A 598 -37.01 12.60 -47.95
CA SER A 598 -37.91 13.32 -47.00
C SER A 598 -38.30 12.50 -45.74
N MET A 599 -38.51 13.21 -44.62
CA MET A 599 -39.62 13.15 -43.62
C MET A 599 -39.84 12.03 -42.57
N ALA A 600 -40.18 12.52 -41.37
CA ALA A 600 -40.65 11.88 -40.14
C ALA A 600 -42.02 12.49 -39.71
N PRO A 601 -42.68 11.95 -38.66
CA PRO A 601 -43.44 12.82 -37.74
C PRO A 601 -43.23 12.52 -36.24
N ASN A 602 -43.60 13.53 -35.44
CA ASN A 602 -43.30 13.82 -34.03
C ASN A 602 -44.44 13.53 -33.02
N PHE A 603 -44.10 13.75 -31.74
CA PHE A 603 -44.91 14.18 -30.56
C PHE A 603 -45.59 13.07 -29.73
N ASN A 604 -45.71 13.10 -28.38
CA ASN A 604 -45.63 14.13 -27.32
C ASN A 604 -45.56 13.42 -25.95
N GLN A 605 -45.11 14.05 -24.86
CA GLN A 605 -45.35 13.55 -23.49
C GLN A 605 -45.64 14.70 -22.51
N ALA A 606 -46.79 14.61 -21.81
CA ALA A 606 -47.18 15.46 -20.68
C ALA A 606 -47.87 14.61 -19.58
N GLN A 607 -47.48 14.91 -18.33
CA GLN A 607 -48.12 14.76 -17.00
C GLN A 607 -49.34 13.85 -16.78
N PHE A 608 -49.33 13.07 -15.67
CA PHE A 608 -50.43 13.04 -14.68
C PHE A 608 -49.96 12.45 -13.32
N ALA A 609 -50.48 13.03 -12.24
CA ALA A 609 -50.39 12.56 -10.86
C ALA A 609 -51.68 11.82 -10.44
N GLY A 610 -51.63 10.90 -9.46
CA GLY A 610 -52.83 10.42 -8.76
C GLY A 610 -52.79 9.01 -8.12
N GLN A 611 -52.44 8.96 -6.83
CA GLN A 611 -53.17 8.33 -5.70
C GLN A 611 -53.42 6.79 -5.52
N LEU A 612 -53.15 6.36 -4.27
CA LEU A 612 -53.74 5.29 -3.42
C LEU A 612 -53.30 3.84 -3.71
N SER A 613 -53.08 2.91 -2.76
CA SER A 613 -53.33 2.83 -1.31
C SER A 613 -52.55 1.65 -0.69
N GLY A 614 -52.45 1.62 0.64
CA GLY A 614 -51.55 0.74 1.40
C GLY A 614 -51.91 -0.74 1.52
N GLY A 615 -50.90 -1.52 1.93
CA GLY A 615 -51.00 -2.89 2.40
C GLY A 615 -49.99 -3.14 3.51
N ARG A 616 -50.47 -3.16 4.77
CA ARG A 616 -49.76 -3.67 5.95
C ARG A 616 -49.70 -5.19 5.87
N ILE A 617 -48.56 -5.80 6.22
CA ILE A 617 -48.44 -7.21 6.61
C ILE A 617 -47.66 -7.23 7.96
N PRO A 618 -48.08 -8.02 8.97
CA PRO A 618 -48.02 -7.62 10.36
C PRO A 618 -46.70 -7.95 11.07
N ALA A 619 -46.30 -7.08 11.99
CA ALA A 619 -45.33 -7.36 13.03
C ALA A 619 -46.03 -8.09 14.19
N ASN A 620 -45.73 -9.37 14.36
CA ASN A 620 -45.93 -10.08 15.63
C ASN A 620 -44.93 -11.23 15.70
N ILE A 621 -43.75 -10.95 16.26
CA ILE A 621 -42.93 -11.95 16.93
C ILE A 621 -42.52 -11.31 18.25
N ASP A 622 -43.04 -11.90 19.33
CA ASP A 622 -42.86 -11.49 20.71
C ASP A 622 -41.37 -11.60 21.12
N PRO A 623 -40.69 -10.51 21.54
CA PRO A 623 -39.27 -10.56 21.91
C PRO A 623 -38.96 -11.20 23.27
N ASN A 624 -39.95 -11.76 23.97
CA ASN A 624 -39.82 -12.18 25.38
C ASN A 624 -39.84 -13.68 25.65
N LEU A 625 -39.82 -14.56 24.64
CA LEU A 625 -39.51 -15.97 24.91
C LEU A 625 -37.99 -16.16 24.97
N PHE A 626 -37.52 -16.90 25.98
CA PHE A 626 -36.11 -17.25 26.26
C PHE A 626 -35.33 -16.28 27.18
N ALA A 627 -35.96 -15.91 28.30
CA ALA A 627 -35.25 -15.57 29.52
C ALA A 627 -35.69 -16.53 30.64
N SER A 628 -35.16 -17.75 30.69
CA SER A 628 -35.20 -18.56 31.91
C SER A 628 -34.22 -19.73 31.88
N GLN A 629 -33.49 -19.86 33.00
CA GLN A 629 -32.78 -21.02 33.55
C GLN A 629 -31.26 -21.09 33.34
N GLY A 630 -30.55 -21.01 34.47
CA GLY A 630 -29.14 -21.33 34.60
C GLY A 630 -28.42 -20.61 35.75
N ASN A 631 -28.89 -20.75 37.00
CA ASN A 631 -28.22 -20.26 38.21
C ASN A 631 -27.84 -21.45 39.11
N ARG A 632 -26.55 -21.56 39.50
CA ARG A 632 -25.97 -22.04 40.80
C ARG A 632 -24.48 -22.45 40.63
N MET A 633 -23.54 -21.59 41.06
CA MET A 633 -22.68 -21.66 42.28
C MET A 633 -21.33 -22.39 42.02
N THR A 634 -20.11 -21.89 42.32
CA THR A 634 -19.61 -21.01 43.40
C THR A 634 -18.32 -20.20 43.06
N SER A 635 -18.25 -18.93 43.55
CA SER A 635 -17.11 -18.02 43.86
C SER A 635 -16.09 -17.61 42.77
N THR A 636 -15.65 -16.36 42.56
CA THR A 636 -15.98 -14.99 43.04
C THR A 636 -15.19 -14.01 42.13
N THR A 637 -15.86 -13.24 41.26
CA THR A 637 -15.42 -11.94 40.70
C THR A 637 -16.57 -11.36 39.84
N PRO A 638 -16.85 -10.04 39.88
CA PRO A 638 -18.14 -9.51 39.40
C PRO A 638 -18.11 -9.27 37.89
N THR A 639 -18.83 -10.10 37.14
CA THR A 639 -19.28 -9.85 35.77
C THR A 639 -20.71 -9.32 35.80
N LEU A 640 -20.98 -8.25 35.04
CA LEU A 640 -22.29 -7.61 34.92
C LEU A 640 -23.33 -8.60 34.38
N GLY A 641 -24.19 -9.08 35.27
CA GLY A 641 -25.27 -10.00 34.93
C GLY A 641 -26.45 -9.34 34.19
N PRO A 642 -27.28 -10.16 33.51
CA PRO A 642 -28.47 -9.71 32.78
C PRO A 642 -29.50 -8.97 33.64
N ASP A 643 -29.49 -9.14 34.96
CA ASP A 643 -30.39 -8.43 35.89
C ASP A 643 -30.07 -6.92 36.00
N VAL A 644 -28.81 -6.51 35.80
CA VAL A 644 -28.47 -5.07 35.73
C VAL A 644 -28.93 -4.49 34.39
N SER A 645 -28.91 -5.29 33.31
CA SER A 645 -29.44 -4.87 32.01
C SER A 645 -30.97 -4.78 32.03
N GLN A 646 -31.69 -5.70 32.70
CA GLN A 646 -33.13 -5.57 32.88
C GLN A 646 -33.53 -4.46 33.85
N ALA A 647 -32.80 -4.26 34.96
CA ALA A 647 -33.05 -3.14 35.88
C ALA A 647 -32.77 -1.77 35.22
N ILE A 648 -31.75 -1.67 34.35
CA ILE A 648 -31.50 -0.48 33.53
C ILE A 648 -32.56 -0.33 32.43
N ILE A 649 -33.01 -1.42 31.81
CA ILE A 649 -34.10 -1.39 30.82
C ILE A 649 -35.45 -1.02 31.46
N GLU A 650 -35.72 -1.45 32.70
CA GLU A 650 -36.90 -1.07 33.48
C GLU A 650 -36.79 0.35 34.04
N GLN A 651 -35.60 0.80 34.47
CA GLN A 651 -35.36 2.22 34.77
C GLN A 651 -35.48 3.10 33.51
N LEU A 652 -35.08 2.60 32.33
CA LEU A 652 -35.26 3.30 31.05
C LEU A 652 -36.71 3.23 30.55
N ARG A 653 -37.50 2.18 30.89
CA ARG A 653 -38.96 2.13 30.63
C ARG A 653 -39.73 3.00 31.62
N ALA A 654 -39.32 3.07 32.88
CA ALA A 654 -39.89 4.00 33.87
C ALA A 654 -39.60 5.45 33.48
N ASN A 655 -38.39 5.72 32.94
CA ASN A 655 -38.02 7.03 32.39
C ASN A 655 -38.54 7.32 30.97
N ARG A 656 -39.20 6.35 30.29
CA ARG A 656 -39.96 6.62 29.04
C ARG A 656 -41.21 7.47 29.30
N SER A 657 -41.66 7.61 30.54
CA SER A 657 -42.81 8.46 30.88
C SER A 657 -42.51 9.97 30.84
N ILE A 658 -41.26 10.40 30.64
CA ILE A 658 -40.88 11.83 30.61
C ILE A 658 -40.45 12.29 29.19
N GLY A 659 -40.63 11.45 28.16
CA GLY A 659 -40.06 11.69 26.84
C GLY A 659 -41.03 11.61 25.66
N ASN A 660 -42.20 12.24 25.74
CA ASN A 660 -43.02 12.49 24.53
C ASN A 660 -42.82 13.94 24.07
N ALA A 661 -42.10 14.14 22.96
CA ALA A 661 -42.14 15.37 22.19
C ALA A 661 -43.00 15.16 20.94
N THR A 662 -44.31 15.12 21.14
CA THR A 662 -45.30 15.64 20.18
C THR A 662 -45.20 17.18 20.23
N PRO A 663 -45.78 17.97 19.31
CA PRO A 663 -45.91 19.41 19.53
C PRO A 663 -46.59 19.59 20.89
N MET A 664 -45.97 20.34 21.80
CA MET A 664 -46.45 20.52 23.17
C MET A 664 -47.79 21.28 23.18
N LEU A 665 -48.88 20.57 22.92
CA LEU A 665 -50.23 20.90 23.37
C LEU A 665 -50.43 20.15 24.69
N GLY A 666 -49.99 20.77 25.80
CA GLY A 666 -50.24 20.20 27.14
C GLY A 666 -49.33 20.65 28.30
N MET A 667 -48.25 21.40 28.09
CA MET A 667 -47.47 21.97 29.22
C MET A 667 -48.14 23.23 29.77
N GLN A 668 -48.12 23.40 31.09
CA GLN A 668 -48.58 24.64 31.71
C GLN A 668 -47.69 25.81 31.25
N PRO A 669 -48.24 27.00 30.93
CA PRO A 669 -47.48 28.13 30.39
C PRO A 669 -46.27 28.56 31.25
N LEU A 670 -46.34 28.31 32.56
CA LEU A 670 -45.31 28.65 33.53
C LEU A 670 -44.03 27.81 33.36
N GLU A 671 -44.15 26.51 33.08
CA GLU A 671 -43.01 25.60 32.92
C GLU A 671 -42.26 25.85 31.61
N GLN A 672 -42.98 26.19 30.55
CA GLN A 672 -42.39 26.56 29.26
C GLN A 672 -41.61 27.89 29.36
N HIS A 673 -42.12 28.85 30.13
CA HIS A 673 -41.43 30.11 30.40
C HIS A 673 -40.16 29.89 31.23
N GLN A 674 -40.20 29.03 32.25
CA GLN A 674 -39.03 28.66 33.05
C GLN A 674 -37.95 27.95 32.23
N LEU A 675 -38.34 27.09 31.28
CA LEU A 675 -37.40 26.41 30.39
C LEU A 675 -36.72 27.38 29.40
N GLU A 676 -37.46 28.36 28.86
CA GLU A 676 -36.90 29.37 27.97
C GLU A 676 -35.95 30.33 28.70
N GLN A 677 -36.29 30.69 29.95
CA GLN A 677 -35.39 31.44 30.83
C GLN A 677 -34.10 30.64 31.12
N LEU A 678 -34.22 29.34 31.41
CA LEU A 678 -33.06 28.47 31.63
C LEU A 678 -32.21 28.35 30.35
N ARG A 679 -32.85 28.21 29.18
CA ARG A 679 -32.15 28.19 27.89
C ARG A 679 -31.34 29.46 27.65
N SER A 680 -31.91 30.62 27.94
CA SER A 680 -31.23 31.91 27.80
C SER A 680 -29.99 32.00 28.69
N LYS A 681 -30.08 31.50 29.93
CA LYS A 681 -28.93 31.39 30.86
C LYS A 681 -27.85 30.45 30.34
N VAL A 682 -28.24 29.28 29.80
CA VAL A 682 -27.29 28.33 29.20
C VAL A 682 -26.58 28.96 28.01
N GLU A 683 -27.30 29.65 27.11
CA GLU A 683 -26.70 30.33 25.97
C GLU A 683 -25.67 31.39 26.38
N LEU A 684 -25.94 32.14 27.45
CA LEU A 684 -25.00 33.11 28.01
C LEU A 684 -23.70 32.42 28.45
N ILE A 685 -23.81 31.36 29.26
CA ILE A 685 -22.65 30.60 29.75
C ILE A 685 -21.87 29.95 28.59
N VAL A 686 -22.58 29.40 27.60
CA VAL A 686 -21.96 28.79 26.41
C VAL A 686 -21.18 29.82 25.61
N ARG A 687 -21.72 31.03 25.40
CA ARG A 687 -21.01 32.13 24.72
C ARG A 687 -19.77 32.57 25.50
N GLU A 688 -19.91 32.74 26.81
CA GLU A 688 -18.79 33.10 27.69
C GLU A 688 -17.68 32.05 27.65
N TRP A 689 -18.05 30.76 27.70
CA TRP A 689 -17.10 29.66 27.57
C TRP A 689 -16.42 29.63 26.21
N MET A 690 -17.18 29.75 25.11
CA MET A 690 -16.62 29.77 23.75
C MET A 690 -15.62 30.92 23.55
N ALA A 691 -15.85 32.07 24.18
CA ALA A 691 -14.94 33.21 24.10
C ALA A 691 -13.56 32.93 24.74
N ILE A 692 -13.51 32.08 25.78
CA ILE A 692 -12.27 31.79 26.50
C ILE A 692 -11.67 30.42 26.19
N CYS A 693 -12.45 29.44 25.75
CA CYS A 693 -12.03 28.03 25.71
C CYS A 693 -10.92 27.75 24.69
N PHE A 694 -10.80 28.58 23.66
CA PHE A 694 -9.79 28.46 22.60
C PHE A 694 -8.59 29.40 22.79
N THR A 695 -8.56 30.21 23.85
CA THR A 695 -7.42 31.11 24.12
C THR A 695 -6.20 30.34 24.63
N SER A 696 -5.00 30.89 24.39
CA SER A 696 -3.73 30.34 24.87
C SER A 696 -3.68 30.27 26.40
N VAL A 697 -4.29 31.24 27.09
CA VAL A 697 -4.40 31.30 28.55
C VAL A 697 -5.12 30.07 29.11
N THR A 698 -6.24 29.66 28.50
CA THR A 698 -6.99 28.48 28.90
C THR A 698 -6.24 27.16 28.63
N GLN A 699 -5.33 27.15 27.66
CA GLN A 699 -4.48 25.97 27.40
C GLN A 699 -3.37 25.83 28.45
N GLN A 700 -2.84 26.95 28.95
CA GLN A 700 -1.81 26.97 29.99
C GLN A 700 -2.37 26.66 31.38
N ASP A 701 -3.55 27.19 31.72
CA ASP A 701 -4.20 26.96 33.01
C ASP A 701 -5.68 26.55 32.86
N PRO A 702 -5.94 25.27 32.55
CA PRO A 702 -7.30 24.77 32.34
C PRO A 702 -8.14 24.74 33.62
N ARG A 703 -7.51 24.67 34.81
CA ARG A 703 -8.22 24.68 36.10
C ARG A 703 -8.79 26.05 36.40
N ARG A 704 -8.02 27.12 36.17
CA ARG A 704 -8.50 28.48 36.36
C ARG A 704 -9.61 28.87 35.39
N ALA A 705 -9.49 28.46 34.13
CA ALA A 705 -10.56 28.67 33.15
C ALA A 705 -11.85 27.91 33.52
N LEU A 706 -11.71 26.68 34.03
CA LEU A 706 -12.85 25.93 34.57
C LEU A 706 -13.47 26.64 35.78
N ALA A 707 -12.66 27.09 36.74
CA ALA A 707 -13.14 27.78 37.94
C ALA A 707 -13.96 29.04 37.60
N HIS A 708 -13.50 29.82 36.60
CA HIS A 708 -14.23 30.98 36.10
C HIS A 708 -15.61 30.62 35.54
N ILE A 709 -15.70 29.59 34.70
CA ILE A 709 -17.00 29.16 34.16
C ILE A 709 -17.89 28.52 35.23
N VAL A 710 -17.33 27.73 36.14
CA VAL A 710 -18.07 27.16 37.27
C VAL A 710 -18.66 28.27 38.15
N GLN A 711 -17.94 29.37 38.35
CA GLN A 711 -18.47 30.55 39.05
C GLN A 711 -19.63 31.20 38.28
N SER A 712 -19.51 31.34 36.95
CA SER A 712 -20.61 31.82 36.11
C SER A 712 -21.83 30.90 36.17
N MET A 713 -21.63 29.58 36.09
CA MET A 713 -22.69 28.57 36.27
C MET A 713 -23.35 28.65 37.65
N HIS A 714 -22.58 28.93 38.71
CA HIS A 714 -23.12 29.10 40.06
C HIS A 714 -23.94 30.39 40.18
N ARG A 715 -23.44 31.51 39.64
CA ARG A 715 -24.14 32.81 39.60
C ARG A 715 -25.50 32.72 38.90
N GLU A 716 -25.56 31.99 37.78
CA GLU A 716 -26.81 31.80 37.03
C GLU A 716 -27.76 30.75 37.65
N GLY A 717 -27.32 30.06 38.71
CA GLY A 717 -28.10 29.05 39.43
C GLY A 717 -28.13 27.65 38.78
N ILE A 718 -27.18 27.33 37.89
CA ILE A 718 -27.11 26.05 37.18
C ILE A 718 -26.63 24.90 38.08
N LEU A 719 -25.72 25.19 39.01
CA LEU A 719 -25.11 24.19 39.90
C LEU A 719 -25.90 23.99 41.22
N MET A 720 -27.16 24.44 41.29
CA MET A 720 -27.97 24.38 42.51
C MET A 720 -28.51 22.98 42.79
N THR A 721 -28.98 22.27 41.76
CA THR A 721 -29.52 20.92 41.89
C THR A 721 -28.99 19.99 40.79
N ASP A 722 -29.02 18.69 41.05
CA ASP A 722 -28.64 17.68 40.07
C ASP A 722 -29.54 17.73 38.82
N GLU A 723 -30.79 18.16 38.98
CA GLU A 723 -31.75 18.38 37.91
C GLU A 723 -31.35 19.56 37.00
N THR A 724 -30.94 20.70 37.56
CA THR A 724 -30.51 21.86 36.77
C THR A 724 -29.21 21.60 36.03
N VAL A 725 -28.28 20.83 36.60
CA VAL A 725 -27.07 20.35 35.91
C VAL A 725 -27.43 19.44 34.73
N THR A 726 -28.39 18.54 34.94
CA THR A 726 -28.89 17.64 33.87
C THR A 726 -29.52 18.45 32.73
N LYS A 727 -30.39 19.42 33.06
CA LYS A 727 -31.02 20.33 32.08
C LYS A 727 -29.99 21.18 31.35
N PHE A 728 -28.94 21.66 32.02
CA PHE A 728 -27.85 22.41 31.39
C PHE A 728 -27.16 21.61 30.28
N PHE A 729 -26.71 20.38 30.57
CA PHE A 729 -26.04 19.56 29.56
C PHE A 729 -27.00 19.16 28.43
N HIS A 730 -28.26 18.88 28.74
CA HIS A 730 -29.29 18.59 27.73
C HIS A 730 -29.51 19.77 26.78
N ILE A 731 -29.68 20.99 27.31
CA ILE A 731 -29.85 22.20 26.49
C ILE A 731 -28.58 22.47 25.67
N TYR A 732 -27.39 22.34 26.27
CA TYR A 732 -26.14 22.61 25.56
C TYR A 732 -25.91 21.63 24.40
N VAL A 733 -26.14 20.32 24.58
CA VAL A 733 -26.06 19.35 23.46
C VAL A 733 -27.03 19.71 22.34
N ASN A 734 -28.26 20.11 22.66
CA ASN A 734 -29.24 20.52 21.65
C ASN A 734 -28.81 21.81 20.92
N ILE A 735 -28.25 22.80 21.63
CA ILE A 735 -27.65 23.99 20.99
C ILE A 735 -26.56 23.57 19.99
N CYS A 736 -25.66 22.67 20.37
CA CYS A 736 -24.60 22.18 19.48
C CYS A 736 -25.18 21.52 18.21
N VAL A 737 -26.19 20.67 18.35
CA VAL A 737 -26.85 19.97 17.24
C VAL A 737 -27.60 20.95 16.33
N ASP A 738 -28.32 21.92 16.90
CA ASP A 738 -29.08 22.92 16.16
C ASP A 738 -28.20 23.92 15.42
N VAL A 739 -27.11 24.36 16.04
CA VAL A 739 -26.09 25.20 15.38
C VAL A 739 -25.48 24.44 14.20
N THR A 740 -25.09 23.17 14.40
CA THR A 740 -24.50 22.36 13.34
C THR A 740 -25.44 22.19 12.16
N HIS A 741 -26.70 21.85 12.42
CA HIS A 741 -27.69 21.67 11.36
C HIS A 741 -28.00 22.97 10.62
N ARG A 742 -28.14 24.10 11.34
CA ARG A 742 -28.33 25.42 10.71
C ARG A 742 -27.16 25.77 9.79
N LEU A 743 -25.92 25.57 10.25
CA LEU A 743 -24.73 25.85 9.45
C LEU A 743 -24.63 24.97 8.21
N LEU A 744 -24.96 23.68 8.32
CA LEU A 744 -24.93 22.74 7.21
C LEU A 744 -26.02 23.02 6.16
N ASN A 745 -27.19 23.52 6.58
CA ASN A 745 -28.30 23.82 5.67
C ASN A 745 -28.24 25.22 5.05
N SER A 746 -27.62 26.21 5.71
CA SER A 746 -27.58 27.60 5.24
C SER A 746 -26.49 27.90 4.20
N ASP A 747 -25.38 27.15 4.19
CA ASP A 747 -24.24 27.40 3.30
C ASP A 747 -24.14 26.36 2.16
N SER A 748 -25.09 26.42 1.21
CA SER A 748 -24.96 25.67 -0.05
C SER A 748 -23.96 26.30 -1.04
N GLN A 749 -23.48 27.52 -0.76
CA GLN A 749 -22.60 28.31 -1.65
C GLN A 749 -21.17 28.55 -1.09
N GLY A 750 -20.93 28.28 0.20
CA GLY A 750 -19.59 28.33 0.81
C GLY A 750 -18.87 26.98 0.74
N GLY A 751 -17.54 26.97 0.55
CA GLY A 751 -16.76 25.73 0.50
C GLY A 751 -16.98 24.86 1.75
N GLN A 752 -17.39 23.60 1.58
CA GLN A 752 -17.82 22.66 2.64
C GLN A 752 -16.85 22.55 3.84
N ILE A 753 -15.57 22.83 3.64
CA ILE A 753 -14.52 22.75 4.66
C ILE A 753 -14.68 23.87 5.71
N SER A 754 -15.04 25.08 5.31
CA SER A 754 -15.21 26.24 6.22
C SER A 754 -16.44 26.09 7.13
N VAL A 755 -17.53 25.52 6.61
CA VAL A 755 -18.77 25.25 7.36
C VAL A 755 -18.52 24.23 8.47
N ARG A 756 -17.83 23.11 8.16
CA ARG A 756 -17.51 22.08 9.15
C ARG A 756 -16.60 22.60 10.26
N HIS A 757 -15.62 23.43 9.93
CA HIS A 757 -14.75 24.04 10.95
C HIS A 757 -15.56 24.83 11.99
N ARG A 758 -16.52 25.65 11.53
CA ARG A 758 -17.41 26.39 12.45
C ARG A 758 -18.28 25.49 13.30
N CYS A 759 -18.78 24.37 12.76
CA CYS A 759 -19.51 23.38 13.55
C CYS A 759 -18.61 22.77 14.63
N TYR A 760 -17.35 22.45 14.29
CA TYR A 760 -16.39 21.89 15.24
C TYR A 760 -16.08 22.82 16.40
N LEU A 761 -16.05 24.14 16.22
CA LEU A 761 -15.81 25.08 17.33
C LEU A 761 -16.85 24.91 18.46
N THR A 762 -18.13 24.84 18.12
CA THR A 762 -19.19 24.69 19.14
C THR A 762 -19.15 23.30 19.79
N LEU A 763 -18.92 22.25 19.00
CA LEU A 763 -18.83 20.87 19.49
C LEU A 763 -17.60 20.64 20.38
N ASP A 764 -16.44 21.15 19.96
CA ASP A 764 -15.18 21.02 20.68
C ASP A 764 -15.24 21.80 22.00
N ALA A 765 -15.86 22.99 22.01
CA ALA A 765 -16.11 23.76 23.23
C ALA A 765 -16.94 22.96 24.24
N PHE A 766 -18.05 22.35 23.82
CA PHE A 766 -18.85 21.46 24.67
C PHE A 766 -17.99 20.33 25.26
N THR A 767 -17.27 19.59 24.41
CA THR A 767 -16.46 18.46 24.88
C THR A 767 -15.35 18.88 25.84
N LYS A 768 -14.70 20.02 25.61
CA LYS A 768 -13.64 20.54 26.48
C LYS A 768 -14.18 20.89 27.87
N LEU A 769 -15.34 21.55 27.95
CA LEU A 769 -15.97 21.85 29.25
C LEU A 769 -16.30 20.55 30.00
N THR A 770 -16.96 19.59 29.33
CA THR A 770 -17.30 18.30 29.92
C THR A 770 -16.06 17.57 30.43
N CYS A 771 -14.98 17.50 29.63
CA CYS A 771 -13.75 16.83 30.04
C CYS A 771 -13.14 17.47 31.29
N LEU A 772 -13.10 18.81 31.36
CA LEU A 772 -12.57 19.53 32.51
C LEU A 772 -13.43 19.31 33.76
N MET A 773 -14.76 19.35 33.62
CA MET A 773 -15.69 19.07 34.71
C MET A 773 -15.55 17.65 35.25
N VAL A 774 -15.42 16.64 34.38
CA VAL A 774 -15.20 15.25 34.80
C VAL A 774 -13.83 15.07 35.47
N ARG A 775 -12.78 15.71 34.93
CA ARG A 775 -11.42 15.60 35.46
C ARG A 775 -11.28 16.22 36.85
N TYR A 776 -11.87 17.40 37.04
CA TYR A 776 -11.68 18.21 38.25
C TYR A 776 -12.92 18.27 39.16
N SER A 777 -13.92 17.40 38.99
CA SER A 777 -15.03 17.35 39.95
C SER A 777 -14.52 16.94 41.33
N ASP A 778 -14.80 17.74 42.35
CA ASP A 778 -14.49 17.47 43.74
C ASP A 778 -15.51 16.48 44.35
N GLY A 779 -15.03 15.48 45.07
CA GLY A 779 -15.87 14.49 45.73
C GLY A 779 -15.06 13.48 46.53
N PRO A 780 -15.62 12.94 47.64
CA PRO A 780 -14.87 12.10 48.57
C PRO A 780 -14.47 10.72 48.02
N GLN A 781 -14.91 10.33 46.82
CA GLN A 781 -14.41 9.19 46.06
C GLN A 781 -14.54 9.45 44.55
N HIS A 782 -13.86 8.62 43.75
CA HIS A 782 -13.92 8.59 42.29
C HIS A 782 -15.34 8.48 41.68
N SER A 783 -16.37 8.17 42.47
CA SER A 783 -17.77 7.99 42.06
C SER A 783 -18.42 9.23 41.42
N THR A 784 -18.14 10.44 41.92
CA THR A 784 -18.71 11.68 41.36
C THR A 784 -18.30 11.88 39.89
N ARG A 785 -17.04 11.58 39.55
CA ARG A 785 -16.49 11.67 38.19
C ARG A 785 -17.19 10.69 37.24
N ILE A 786 -17.34 9.44 37.69
CA ILE A 786 -17.97 8.36 36.93
C ILE A 786 -19.45 8.68 36.68
N ASN A 787 -20.18 9.13 37.70
CA ASN A 787 -21.60 9.45 37.60
C ASN A 787 -21.84 10.64 36.65
N LEU A 788 -20.99 11.67 36.72
CA LEU A 788 -21.06 12.79 35.78
C LEU A 788 -20.81 12.34 34.33
N LEU A 789 -19.79 11.51 34.10
CA LEU A 789 -19.50 10.97 32.77
C LEU A 789 -20.69 10.14 32.23
N LYS A 790 -21.19 9.19 33.02
CA LYS A 790 -22.34 8.35 32.64
C LYS A 790 -23.57 9.21 32.33
N LYS A 791 -23.82 10.23 33.15
CA LYS A 791 -24.93 11.17 32.94
C LYS A 791 -24.79 11.93 31.61
N VAL A 792 -23.63 12.51 31.33
CA VAL A 792 -23.44 13.28 30.09
C VAL A 792 -23.51 12.37 28.86
N LEU A 793 -22.91 11.18 28.90
CA LEU A 793 -23.02 10.21 27.80
C LEU A 793 -24.47 9.77 27.57
N ASN A 794 -25.23 9.52 28.65
CA ASN A 794 -26.66 9.21 28.53
C ASN A 794 -27.44 10.36 27.88
N ILE A 795 -27.19 11.61 28.26
CA ILE A 795 -27.80 12.79 27.62
C ILE A 795 -27.46 12.85 26.12
N VAL A 796 -26.19 12.65 25.75
CA VAL A 796 -25.75 12.66 24.35
C VAL A 796 -26.42 11.54 23.54
N THR A 797 -26.52 10.32 24.09
CA THR A 797 -27.18 9.20 23.41
C THR A 797 -28.69 9.38 23.30
N GLN A 798 -29.35 9.98 24.30
CA GLN A 798 -30.77 10.35 24.21
C GLN A 798 -31.01 11.42 23.14
N ALA A 799 -30.16 12.46 23.09
CA ALA A 799 -30.24 13.49 22.04
C ALA A 799 -30.01 12.91 20.64
N LEU A 800 -29.13 11.91 20.50
CA LEU A 800 -28.92 11.19 19.24
C LEU A 800 -30.19 10.48 18.79
N HIS A 801 -30.79 9.66 19.67
CA HIS A 801 -32.01 8.91 19.35
C HIS A 801 -33.17 9.86 19.03
N HIS A 802 -33.36 10.91 19.82
CA HIS A 802 -34.37 11.93 19.59
C HIS A 802 -34.18 12.63 18.23
N SER A 803 -32.95 13.04 17.91
CA SER A 803 -32.63 13.67 16.61
C SER A 803 -32.87 12.70 15.45
N HIS A 804 -32.48 11.44 15.60
CA HIS A 804 -32.66 10.40 14.58
C HIS A 804 -34.14 10.10 14.31
N GLU A 805 -34.96 9.95 15.36
CA GLU A 805 -36.39 9.67 15.24
C GLU A 805 -37.18 10.85 14.65
N ASN A 806 -36.83 12.07 15.05
CA ASN A 806 -37.57 13.27 14.65
C ASN A 806 -37.14 13.82 13.28
N ARG A 807 -35.85 13.83 12.96
CA ARG A 807 -35.33 14.40 11.70
C ARG A 807 -35.30 13.41 10.55
N LYS A 808 -35.28 12.10 10.83
CA LYS A 808 -35.33 11.01 9.83
C LYS A 808 -34.33 11.22 8.68
N GLY A 809 -34.81 11.57 7.47
CA GLY A 809 -33.96 11.77 6.28
C GLY A 809 -33.00 12.95 6.38
N GLU A 810 -33.25 13.91 7.28
CA GLU A 810 -32.38 15.06 7.55
C GLU A 810 -31.44 14.83 8.73
N PHE A 811 -31.43 13.63 9.32
CA PHE A 811 -30.53 13.32 10.43
C PHE A 811 -29.07 13.38 9.99
N ASP A 812 -28.26 14.15 10.72
CA ASP A 812 -26.80 14.15 10.61
C ASP A 812 -26.17 13.57 11.88
N GLY A 813 -25.38 12.51 11.69
CA GLY A 813 -24.65 11.83 12.76
C GLY A 813 -23.33 12.50 13.18
N MET A 814 -22.81 13.45 12.39
CA MET A 814 -21.52 14.09 12.60
C MET A 814 -21.38 14.78 13.98
N PRO A 815 -22.36 15.55 14.49
CA PRO A 815 -22.27 16.19 15.80
C PRO A 815 -22.00 15.17 16.91
N PHE A 816 -22.76 14.08 16.91
CA PHE A 816 -22.67 13.03 17.93
C PHE A 816 -21.37 12.26 17.81
N MET A 817 -20.93 11.95 16.59
CA MET A 817 -19.63 11.32 16.35
C MET A 817 -18.48 12.15 16.92
N ARG A 818 -18.45 13.45 16.62
CA ARG A 818 -17.42 14.39 17.07
C ARG A 818 -17.40 14.49 18.59
N ILE A 819 -18.57 14.63 19.21
CA ILE A 819 -18.71 14.68 20.67
C ILE A 819 -18.16 13.40 21.30
N ILE A 820 -18.64 12.23 20.87
CA ILE A 820 -18.24 10.94 21.48
C ILE A 820 -16.74 10.70 21.32
N LEU A 821 -16.18 10.92 20.12
CA LEU A 821 -14.75 10.72 19.88
C LEU A 821 -13.88 11.69 20.69
N ASN A 822 -14.21 12.97 20.71
CA ASN A 822 -13.44 13.94 21.47
C ASN A 822 -13.49 13.67 22.97
N LEU A 823 -14.67 13.32 23.51
CA LEU A 823 -14.79 12.93 24.91
C LEU A 823 -13.94 11.69 25.20
N PHE A 824 -13.97 10.68 24.32
CA PHE A 824 -13.16 9.47 24.46
C PHE A 824 -11.65 9.79 24.41
N SER A 825 -11.16 10.47 23.39
CA SER A 825 -9.73 10.79 23.21
C SER A 825 -9.16 11.70 24.30
N ASN A 826 -10.00 12.44 25.03
CA ASN A 826 -9.55 13.29 26.15
C ASN A 826 -9.66 12.61 27.52
N LEU A 827 -10.65 11.74 27.73
CA LEU A 827 -10.87 11.08 29.03
C LEU A 827 -10.22 9.70 29.13
N ALA A 828 -10.09 8.98 28.01
CA ALA A 828 -9.52 7.64 27.97
C ALA A 828 -8.03 7.67 27.55
N ARG A 829 -7.30 8.73 27.89
CA ARG A 829 -5.85 8.83 27.62
C ARG A 829 -5.08 7.81 28.45
N VAL A 830 -3.96 7.35 27.92
CA VAL A 830 -3.03 6.46 28.63
C VAL A 830 -2.15 7.28 29.57
N ASN A 831 -1.85 6.74 30.76
CA ASN A 831 -0.98 7.34 31.78
C ASN A 831 -1.48 8.69 32.30
N ASP A 832 -2.78 8.80 32.60
CA ASP A 832 -3.34 9.98 33.22
C ASP A 832 -3.53 9.75 34.74
N PRO A 833 -2.64 10.29 35.60
CA PRO A 833 -2.66 9.96 37.03
C PRO A 833 -3.97 10.34 37.74
N ILE A 834 -4.76 11.26 37.17
CA ILE A 834 -6.05 11.66 37.73
C ILE A 834 -7.16 10.66 37.37
N LEU A 835 -7.10 10.08 36.16
CA LEU A 835 -8.17 9.27 35.59
C LEU A 835 -7.84 7.77 35.55
N ASP A 836 -6.58 7.38 35.67
CA ASP A 836 -6.12 5.98 35.68
C ASP A 836 -6.88 5.11 36.72
N PRO A 837 -7.17 5.58 37.96
CA PRO A 837 -7.93 4.78 38.93
C PRO A 837 -9.36 4.44 38.49
N ILE A 838 -9.93 5.18 37.54
CA ILE A 838 -11.28 4.97 36.99
C ILE A 838 -11.27 4.58 35.51
N SER A 839 -10.12 4.22 34.96
CA SER A 839 -9.98 3.99 33.53
C SER A 839 -10.97 2.94 33.00
N TRP A 840 -11.11 1.80 33.67
CA TRP A 840 -12.10 0.78 33.31
C TRP A 840 -13.53 1.35 33.25
N ASN A 841 -13.94 2.13 34.27
CA ASN A 841 -15.29 2.70 34.32
C ASN A 841 -15.53 3.71 33.19
N ILE A 842 -14.48 4.43 32.75
CA ILE A 842 -14.55 5.30 31.57
C ILE A 842 -14.82 4.44 30.33
N LEU A 843 -14.01 3.42 30.08
CA LEU A 843 -14.15 2.52 28.92
C LEU A 843 -15.51 1.83 28.88
N GLU A 844 -15.94 1.30 30.03
CA GLU A 844 -17.24 0.66 30.22
C GLU A 844 -18.39 1.62 29.89
N SER A 845 -18.31 2.87 30.35
CA SER A 845 -19.35 3.88 30.08
C SER A 845 -19.46 4.22 28.59
N PHE A 846 -18.33 4.32 27.88
CA PHE A 846 -18.32 4.49 26.42
C PHE A 846 -18.83 3.24 25.68
N GLY A 847 -18.41 2.05 26.10
CA GLY A 847 -18.89 0.79 25.54
C GLY A 847 -20.40 0.63 25.66
N GLN A 848 -20.97 0.92 26.84
CA GLN A 848 -22.42 0.91 27.06
C GLN A 848 -23.14 1.93 26.17
N SER A 849 -22.59 3.15 26.06
CA SER A 849 -23.17 4.20 25.22
C SER A 849 -23.19 3.82 23.73
N LEU A 850 -22.12 3.20 23.24
CA LEU A 850 -22.04 2.70 21.86
C LEU A 850 -22.95 1.50 21.64
N PHE A 851 -23.11 0.61 22.62
CA PHE A 851 -24.07 -0.50 22.55
C PHE A 851 -25.51 -0.01 22.45
N VAL A 852 -25.87 1.05 23.20
CA VAL A 852 -27.21 1.66 23.16
C VAL A 852 -27.49 2.38 21.83
N THR A 853 -26.45 2.88 21.16
CA THR A 853 -26.53 3.58 19.87
C THR A 853 -26.16 2.70 18.67
N GLN A 854 -26.13 1.39 18.86
CA GLN A 854 -25.75 0.42 17.83
C GLN A 854 -26.58 0.57 16.53
N PRO A 855 -26.04 0.10 15.38
CA PRO A 855 -26.68 0.27 14.06
C PRO A 855 -28.14 -0.22 13.97
N ARG A 856 -28.52 -1.28 14.68
CA ARG A 856 -29.91 -1.77 14.72
C ARG A 856 -30.89 -0.82 15.41
N ARG A 857 -30.40 0.06 16.29
CA ARG A 857 -31.21 1.04 17.03
C ARG A 857 -31.21 2.41 16.36
N ALA A 858 -30.06 2.84 15.84
CA ALA A 858 -29.92 4.10 15.10
C ALA A 858 -29.29 3.86 13.70
N PRO A 859 -30.03 3.32 12.72
CA PRO A 859 -29.48 3.01 11.39
C PRO A 859 -28.83 4.20 10.68
N GLY A 860 -29.36 5.42 10.82
CA GLY A 860 -28.77 6.63 10.24
C GLY A 860 -27.40 7.00 10.83
N PHE A 861 -27.05 6.46 12.00
CA PHE A 861 -25.77 6.69 12.65
C PHE A 861 -24.70 5.65 12.28
N THR A 862 -25.05 4.59 11.53
CA THR A 862 -24.19 3.41 11.31
C THR A 862 -22.78 3.72 10.79
N PHE A 863 -22.63 4.61 9.80
CA PHE A 863 -21.31 4.98 9.27
C PHE A 863 -20.42 5.67 10.31
N HIS A 864 -21.02 6.58 11.07
CA HIS A 864 -20.35 7.30 12.14
C HIS A 864 -20.01 6.35 13.31
N TRP A 865 -20.93 5.45 13.64
CA TRP A 865 -20.75 4.42 14.66
C TRP A 865 -19.55 3.51 14.33
N LEU A 866 -19.45 3.03 13.09
CA LEU A 866 -18.31 2.23 12.62
C LEU A 866 -17.01 3.05 12.64
N THR A 867 -17.08 4.35 12.36
CA THR A 867 -15.93 5.26 12.43
C THR A 867 -15.41 5.40 13.86
N ILE A 868 -16.29 5.40 14.86
CA ILE A 868 -15.89 5.46 16.28
C ILE A 868 -15.17 4.19 16.69
N ILE A 869 -15.78 3.02 16.46
CA ILE A 869 -15.17 1.76 16.89
C ILE A 869 -13.92 1.41 16.09
N GLY A 870 -13.82 1.89 14.83
CA GLY A 870 -12.65 1.74 13.98
C GLY A 870 -11.57 2.81 14.22
N HIS A 871 -11.75 3.72 15.18
CA HIS A 871 -10.80 4.79 15.44
C HIS A 871 -9.55 4.27 16.16
N ARG A 872 -8.36 4.74 15.75
CA ARG A 872 -7.07 4.27 16.30
C ARG A 872 -6.98 4.42 17.82
N ASP A 873 -7.50 5.52 18.38
CA ASP A 873 -7.45 5.76 19.84
C ASP A 873 -8.37 4.77 20.56
N PHE A 874 -9.51 4.43 19.97
CA PHE A 874 -10.49 3.50 20.54
C PHE A 874 -9.95 2.07 20.51
N ILE A 875 -9.43 1.64 19.35
CA ILE A 875 -8.77 0.33 19.19
C ILE A 875 -7.56 0.23 20.11
N GLY A 876 -6.65 1.21 20.09
CA GLY A 876 -5.43 1.19 20.89
C GLY A 876 -5.73 1.13 22.39
N ARG A 877 -6.73 1.89 22.85
CA ARG A 877 -7.07 1.91 24.27
C ARG A 877 -7.73 0.61 24.76
N LEU A 878 -8.40 -0.14 23.89
CA LEU A 878 -9.05 -1.41 24.24
C LEU A 878 -8.17 -2.64 24.00
N LEU A 879 -7.37 -2.65 22.93
CA LEU A 879 -6.67 -3.84 22.49
C LEU A 879 -5.15 -3.77 22.64
N ALA A 880 -4.56 -2.56 22.72
CA ALA A 880 -3.11 -2.39 22.86
C ALA A 880 -2.66 -2.02 24.28
N ASP A 881 -3.54 -1.43 25.10
CA ASP A 881 -3.18 -1.04 26.46
C ASP A 881 -3.22 -2.23 27.42
N GLU A 882 -2.06 -2.57 27.97
CA GLU A 882 -1.85 -3.65 28.93
C GLU A 882 -2.24 -3.26 30.37
N SER A 883 -2.57 -1.98 30.65
CA SER A 883 -2.98 -1.55 31.99
C SER A 883 -4.32 -2.12 32.45
N GLN A 884 -5.16 -2.55 31.50
CA GLN A 884 -6.48 -3.13 31.75
C GLN A 884 -6.45 -4.61 31.46
N ASP A 885 -7.37 -5.37 32.08
CA ASP A 885 -7.54 -6.80 31.79
C ASP A 885 -7.90 -7.00 30.30
N PRO A 886 -6.98 -7.59 29.49
CA PRO A 886 -7.17 -7.76 28.05
C PRO A 886 -8.41 -8.60 27.72
N HIS A 887 -8.78 -9.48 28.65
CA HIS A 887 -9.95 -10.32 28.47
C HIS A 887 -11.25 -9.48 28.47
N ARG A 888 -11.40 -8.57 29.43
CA ARG A 888 -12.58 -7.70 29.55
C ARG A 888 -12.68 -6.71 28.38
N THR A 889 -11.57 -6.08 28.02
CA THR A 889 -11.55 -5.10 26.93
C THR A 889 -11.76 -5.78 25.57
N GLY A 890 -11.17 -6.96 25.36
CA GLY A 890 -11.39 -7.78 24.17
C GLY A 890 -12.84 -8.26 24.03
N ALA A 891 -13.48 -8.69 25.13
CA ALA A 891 -14.89 -9.07 25.14
C ALA A 891 -15.80 -7.87 24.80
N MET A 892 -15.54 -6.69 25.38
CA MET A 892 -16.30 -5.48 25.07
C MET A 892 -16.17 -5.09 23.60
N TYR A 893 -14.96 -5.08 23.04
CA TYR A 893 -14.73 -4.72 21.65
C TYR A 893 -15.36 -5.73 20.68
N THR A 894 -15.26 -7.03 20.99
CA THR A 894 -15.93 -8.11 20.26
C THR A 894 -17.44 -7.91 20.23
N GLN A 895 -18.05 -7.58 21.37
CA GLN A 895 -19.48 -7.33 21.44
C GLN A 895 -19.93 -6.16 20.57
N LEU A 896 -19.13 -5.09 20.51
CA LEU A 896 -19.40 -3.95 19.62
C LEU A 896 -19.31 -4.39 18.15
N LEU A 897 -18.22 -5.04 17.73
CA LEU A 897 -18.08 -5.57 16.37
C LEU A 897 -19.25 -6.49 15.99
N LEU A 898 -19.71 -7.34 16.91
CA LEU A 898 -20.87 -8.20 16.70
C LEU A 898 -22.17 -7.41 16.51
N CYS A 899 -22.39 -6.30 17.21
CA CYS A 899 -23.56 -5.45 16.98
C CYS A 899 -23.61 -4.96 15.53
N HIS A 900 -22.44 -4.62 14.95
CA HIS A 900 -22.31 -4.21 13.56
C HIS A 900 -22.48 -5.35 12.57
N ILE A 901 -21.84 -6.50 12.82
CA ILE A 901 -21.97 -7.68 11.95
C ILE A 901 -23.41 -8.19 11.93
N LYS A 902 -24.10 -8.23 13.08
CA LYS A 902 -25.52 -8.60 13.19
C LYS A 902 -26.43 -7.65 12.41
N PHE A 903 -26.09 -6.37 12.33
CA PHE A 903 -26.80 -5.42 11.50
C PHE A 903 -26.58 -5.68 10.01
N LEU A 904 -25.37 -6.03 9.60
CA LEU A 904 -25.03 -6.33 8.21
C LEU A 904 -25.60 -7.67 7.71
N ALA A 905 -25.67 -8.68 8.56
CA ALA A 905 -25.98 -10.06 8.18
C ALA A 905 -27.23 -10.24 7.30
N PRO A 906 -28.39 -9.60 7.59
CA PRO A 906 -29.59 -9.74 6.74
C PRO A 906 -29.41 -9.17 5.32
N TYR A 907 -28.61 -8.11 5.17
CA TYR A 907 -28.31 -7.53 3.87
C TYR A 907 -27.33 -8.41 3.10
N LEU A 908 -26.34 -8.96 3.79
CA LEU A 908 -25.31 -9.81 3.18
C LEU A 908 -25.86 -11.16 2.67
N ARG A 909 -27.00 -11.63 3.19
CA ARG A 909 -27.70 -12.82 2.69
C ARG A 909 -28.46 -12.59 1.38
N ASN A 910 -28.79 -11.33 1.05
CA ASN A 910 -29.65 -10.99 -0.06
C ASN A 910 -28.90 -10.13 -1.09
N LEU A 911 -28.71 -10.65 -2.30
CA LEU A 911 -28.15 -9.90 -3.43
C LEU A 911 -29.27 -9.36 -4.33
N PRO A 912 -29.11 -8.18 -4.97
CA PRO A 912 -27.93 -7.30 -4.98
C PRO A 912 -27.84 -6.36 -3.76
N LEU A 913 -26.61 -6.02 -3.36
CA LEU A 913 -26.37 -5.13 -2.21
C LEU A 913 -26.59 -3.65 -2.57
N PRO A 914 -27.33 -2.87 -1.75
CA PRO A 914 -27.42 -1.42 -1.89
C PRO A 914 -26.05 -0.72 -1.80
N GLN A 915 -25.87 0.39 -2.52
CA GLN A 915 -24.60 1.14 -2.57
C GLN A 915 -24.11 1.58 -1.17
N SER A 916 -25.03 1.93 -0.28
CA SER A 916 -24.72 2.27 1.12
C SER A 916 -24.14 1.07 1.87
N ILE A 917 -24.74 -0.11 1.72
CA ILE A 917 -24.26 -1.36 2.32
C ILE A 917 -22.92 -1.79 1.72
N GLN A 918 -22.70 -1.62 0.41
CA GLN A 918 -21.40 -1.89 -0.21
C GLN A 918 -20.29 -1.00 0.38
N THR A 919 -20.60 0.29 0.58
CA THR A 919 -19.65 1.23 1.20
C THR A 919 -19.39 0.87 2.65
N LEU A 920 -20.43 0.48 3.38
CA LEU A 920 -20.33 0.05 4.76
C LEU A 920 -19.49 -1.23 4.90
N LEU A 921 -19.70 -2.21 4.02
CA LEU A 921 -18.93 -3.46 3.94
C LEU A 921 -17.44 -3.17 3.69
N LYS A 922 -17.10 -2.24 2.79
CA LYS A 922 -15.71 -1.80 2.60
C LYS A 922 -15.11 -1.19 3.88
N GLY A 923 -15.90 -0.44 4.64
CA GLY A 923 -15.52 0.04 5.97
C GLY A 923 -15.25 -1.09 6.95
N THR A 924 -16.16 -2.07 7.02
CA THR A 924 -16.01 -3.27 7.87
C THR A 924 -14.74 -4.04 7.55
N LEU A 925 -14.46 -4.27 6.26
CA LEU A 925 -13.25 -4.96 5.81
C LEU A 925 -11.98 -4.22 6.25
N ARG A 926 -11.96 -2.88 6.17
CA ARG A 926 -10.81 -2.09 6.65
C ARG A 926 -10.59 -2.24 8.15
N VAL A 927 -11.65 -2.18 8.95
CA VAL A 927 -11.55 -2.37 10.40
C VAL A 927 -11.05 -3.77 10.70
N LEU A 928 -11.64 -4.81 10.10
CA LEU A 928 -11.22 -6.20 10.29
C LEU A 928 -9.78 -6.46 9.83
N LEU A 929 -9.32 -5.82 8.76
CA LEU A 929 -7.92 -5.91 8.31
C LEU A 929 -6.95 -5.30 9.33
N VAL A 930 -7.30 -4.17 9.94
CA VAL A 930 -6.50 -3.58 11.03
C VAL A 930 -6.45 -4.54 12.22
N ILE A 931 -7.60 -5.11 12.62
CA ILE A 931 -7.62 -6.08 13.73
C ILE A 931 -6.82 -7.35 13.39
N LEU A 932 -6.96 -7.89 12.17
CA LEU A 932 -6.20 -9.05 11.73
C LEU A 932 -4.69 -8.81 11.77
N HIS A 933 -4.26 -7.63 11.36
CA HIS A 933 -2.84 -7.28 11.31
C HIS A 933 -2.27 -6.99 12.70
N ASP A 934 -2.93 -6.14 13.49
CA ASP A 934 -2.38 -5.63 14.75
C ASP A 934 -2.74 -6.48 15.97
N PHE A 935 -3.91 -7.13 15.95
CA PHE A 935 -4.51 -7.87 17.08
C PHE A 935 -5.13 -9.22 16.64
N PRO A 936 -4.41 -10.09 15.93
CA PRO A 936 -4.97 -11.33 15.39
C PRO A 936 -5.49 -12.27 16.48
N GLU A 937 -4.92 -12.23 17.70
CA GLU A 937 -5.37 -13.07 18.81
C GLU A 937 -6.85 -12.85 19.16
N LEU A 938 -7.35 -11.63 19.03
CA LEU A 938 -8.77 -11.34 19.24
C LEU A 938 -9.65 -12.10 18.24
N LEU A 939 -9.26 -12.12 16.97
CA LEU A 939 -10.00 -12.87 15.94
C LEU A 939 -9.84 -14.37 16.15
N CYS A 940 -8.66 -14.84 16.58
CA CYS A 940 -8.43 -16.26 16.90
C CYS A 940 -9.37 -16.78 17.99
N GLU A 941 -9.46 -16.05 19.11
CA GLU A 941 -10.19 -16.47 20.31
C GLU A 941 -11.71 -16.36 20.11
N TYR A 942 -12.18 -15.38 19.34
CA TYR A 942 -13.61 -15.12 19.11
C TYR A 942 -14.12 -15.52 17.71
N HIS A 943 -13.31 -16.21 16.90
CA HIS A 943 -13.66 -16.59 15.51
C HIS A 943 -15.02 -17.28 15.40
N TYR A 944 -15.35 -18.16 16.36
CA TYR A 944 -16.58 -18.95 16.34
C TYR A 944 -17.82 -18.06 16.45
N VAL A 945 -17.77 -17.02 17.30
CA VAL A 945 -18.88 -16.07 17.47
C VAL A 945 -19.07 -15.25 16.20
N TYR A 946 -17.98 -14.77 15.59
CA TYR A 946 -18.09 -14.01 14.35
C TYR A 946 -18.63 -14.84 13.19
N CYS A 947 -18.14 -16.08 13.02
CA CYS A 947 -18.58 -16.98 11.96
C CYS A 947 -20.05 -17.37 12.09
N ASP A 948 -20.62 -17.27 13.29
CA ASP A 948 -22.03 -17.56 13.56
C ASP A 948 -22.97 -16.50 12.96
N TYR A 949 -22.54 -15.24 12.95
CA TYR A 949 -23.33 -14.12 12.42
C TYR A 949 -22.97 -13.74 10.98
N ILE A 950 -21.78 -14.09 10.49
CA ILE A 950 -21.38 -13.85 9.10
C ILE A 950 -22.00 -14.95 8.22
N PRO A 951 -22.81 -14.60 7.20
CA PRO A 951 -23.39 -15.60 6.29
C PRO A 951 -22.31 -16.48 5.62
N PRO A 952 -22.59 -17.78 5.36
CA PRO A 952 -21.64 -18.68 4.68
C PRO A 952 -21.12 -18.15 3.34
N ASP A 953 -21.97 -17.45 2.59
CA ASP A 953 -21.62 -16.90 1.27
C ASP A 953 -20.65 -15.71 1.35
N CYS A 954 -20.45 -15.13 2.54
CA CYS A 954 -19.50 -14.02 2.77
C CYS A 954 -18.07 -14.53 2.96
N ILE A 955 -17.56 -15.21 1.93
CA ILE A 955 -16.29 -15.94 1.96
C ILE A 955 -15.12 -15.06 2.39
N GLN A 956 -14.95 -13.88 1.78
CA GLN A 956 -13.83 -12.99 2.11
C GLN A 956 -13.85 -12.53 3.59
N LEU A 957 -15.03 -12.21 4.12
CA LEU A 957 -15.18 -11.80 5.53
C LEU A 957 -14.83 -12.95 6.48
N ARG A 958 -15.29 -14.16 6.18
CA ARG A 958 -14.95 -15.36 6.97
C ARG A 958 -13.46 -15.66 6.87
N ASN A 959 -12.89 -15.65 5.67
CA ASN A 959 -11.47 -15.90 5.46
C ASN A 959 -10.59 -14.92 6.24
N LEU A 960 -10.93 -13.63 6.30
CA LEU A 960 -10.19 -12.67 7.13
C LEU A 960 -10.12 -13.09 8.60
N ILE A 961 -11.22 -13.55 9.17
CA ILE A 961 -11.27 -13.98 10.58
C ILE A 961 -10.56 -15.32 10.77
N LEU A 962 -10.80 -16.28 9.86
CA LEU A 962 -10.28 -17.64 9.95
C LEU A 962 -8.79 -17.74 9.61
N SER A 963 -8.24 -16.74 8.94
CA SER A 963 -6.80 -16.63 8.68
C SER A 963 -6.02 -15.99 9.83
N ALA A 964 -6.68 -15.54 10.89
CA ALA A 964 -6.00 -15.05 12.07
C ALA A 964 -5.27 -16.18 12.80
N TYR A 965 -4.03 -15.91 13.26
CA TYR A 965 -3.21 -16.83 14.04
C TYR A 965 -2.36 -16.07 15.08
N PRO A 966 -1.92 -16.72 16.17
CA PRO A 966 -1.10 -16.07 17.19
C PRO A 966 0.21 -15.50 16.61
N ARG A 967 0.57 -14.25 16.95
CA ARG A 967 1.74 -13.56 16.34
C ARG A 967 3.08 -14.28 16.51
N ASN A 968 3.23 -15.06 17.58
CA ASN A 968 4.48 -15.75 17.89
C ASN A 968 4.62 -17.10 17.16
N MET A 969 3.62 -17.51 16.37
CA MET A 969 3.63 -18.76 15.62
C MET A 969 4.19 -18.54 14.22
N ARG A 970 5.10 -19.43 13.79
CA ARG A 970 5.59 -19.48 12.40
C ARG A 970 4.80 -20.54 11.65
N LEU A 971 4.15 -20.14 10.55
CA LEU A 971 3.39 -21.06 9.73
C LEU A 971 4.34 -21.79 8.76
N PRO A 972 4.30 -23.13 8.71
CA PRO A 972 4.98 -23.90 7.67
C PRO A 972 4.36 -23.60 6.29
N ASP A 973 5.16 -23.77 5.23
CA ASP A 973 4.69 -23.54 3.86
C ASP A 973 3.75 -24.68 3.42
N PRO A 974 2.45 -24.39 3.13
CA PRO A 974 1.49 -25.41 2.73
C PRO A 974 1.84 -26.18 1.44
N PHE A 975 2.75 -25.66 0.61
CA PHE A 975 3.05 -26.25 -0.71
C PHE A 975 4.34 -27.06 -0.73
N ASN A 976 5.25 -26.87 0.23
CA ASN A 976 6.59 -27.47 0.18
C ASN A 976 6.78 -28.66 1.14
N GLU A 977 5.92 -28.83 2.14
CA GLU A 977 6.03 -29.92 3.13
C GLU A 977 5.08 -31.09 2.81
N SER A 978 5.48 -32.31 3.19
CA SER A 978 4.59 -33.48 3.13
C SER A 978 3.60 -33.45 4.29
N MET A 979 2.38 -33.95 4.07
CA MET A 979 1.35 -34.03 5.11
C MET A 979 1.84 -34.76 6.37
N GLU A 980 2.67 -35.79 6.20
CA GLU A 980 3.29 -36.53 7.31
C GLU A 980 4.24 -35.68 8.17
N MET A 981 4.97 -34.72 7.59
CA MET A 981 5.74 -33.75 8.39
C MET A 981 4.82 -32.80 9.14
N ILE A 982 3.77 -32.33 8.47
CA ILE A 982 2.81 -31.36 9.01
C ILE A 982 2.00 -31.96 10.18
N GLU A 983 1.59 -33.21 10.10
CA GLU A 983 0.89 -33.94 11.17
C GLU A 983 1.76 -34.13 12.43
N ASN A 984 3.09 -34.13 12.27
CA ASN A 984 4.05 -34.29 13.36
C ASN A 984 4.49 -32.97 14.01
N LEU A 985 3.97 -31.83 13.57
CA LEU A 985 4.23 -30.54 14.21
C LEU A 985 3.73 -30.55 15.65
N GLN A 986 4.54 -30.02 16.57
CA GLN A 986 4.18 -29.97 17.99
C GLN A 986 2.90 -29.14 18.22
N ASP A 987 2.73 -28.06 17.45
CA ASP A 987 1.55 -27.20 17.53
C ASP A 987 0.24 -27.93 17.16
N MET A 988 0.29 -28.97 16.32
CA MET A 988 -0.89 -29.77 15.94
C MET A 988 -1.46 -30.61 17.09
N ALA A 989 -0.71 -30.79 18.18
CA ALA A 989 -1.20 -31.46 19.38
C ALA A 989 -1.87 -30.48 20.37
N VAL A 990 -1.69 -29.17 20.19
CA VAL A 990 -2.11 -28.14 21.15
C VAL A 990 -3.51 -27.63 20.82
N ASN A 991 -4.39 -27.60 21.82
CA ASN A 991 -5.73 -27.03 21.68
C ASN A 991 -5.65 -25.50 21.48
N PRO A 992 -6.39 -24.92 20.52
CA PRO A 992 -6.41 -23.49 20.31
C PRO A 992 -6.99 -22.78 21.54
N LYS A 993 -6.48 -21.58 21.85
CA LYS A 993 -7.06 -20.74 22.90
C LYS A 993 -8.50 -20.38 22.51
N ALA A 994 -9.46 -20.81 23.33
CA ALA A 994 -10.87 -20.48 23.17
C ALA A 994 -11.39 -19.85 24.45
N HIS A 995 -12.22 -18.82 24.31
CA HIS A 995 -12.87 -18.23 25.47
C HIS A 995 -13.92 -19.19 26.05
N ARG A 996 -13.98 -19.32 27.39
CA ARG A 996 -14.47 -20.48 28.18
C ARG A 996 -15.97 -20.85 28.07
N GLU A 997 -16.72 -20.36 27.10
CA GLU A 997 -18.16 -20.66 26.95
C GLU A 997 -18.46 -21.99 26.22
N MET A 998 -17.45 -22.86 25.99
CA MET A 998 -17.65 -24.15 25.31
C MET A 998 -18.70 -25.06 25.97
N ALA A 999 -18.85 -24.98 27.30
CA ALA A 999 -19.82 -25.78 28.06
C ALA A 999 -21.29 -25.44 27.74
N ASN A 1000 -21.56 -24.22 27.25
CA ASN A 1000 -22.91 -23.71 26.95
C ASN A 1000 -23.13 -23.44 25.45
N ILE A 1001 -22.22 -23.91 24.59
CA ILE A 1001 -22.31 -23.73 23.13
C ILE A 1001 -23.61 -24.30 22.56
N ILE A 1002 -24.07 -25.44 23.10
CA ILE A 1002 -25.38 -26.02 22.76
C ILE A 1002 -26.41 -25.47 23.75
N GLN A 1003 -27.24 -24.53 23.27
CA GLN A 1003 -28.28 -23.88 24.08
C GLN A 1003 -29.48 -24.78 24.40
N ALA A 1004 -29.65 -25.90 23.69
CA ALA A 1004 -30.74 -26.86 23.89
C ALA A 1004 -30.30 -27.98 24.86
N PRO A 1005 -30.73 -27.97 26.14
CA PRO A 1005 -30.25 -28.91 27.15
C PRO A 1005 -30.64 -30.36 26.85
N GLU A 1006 -31.82 -30.60 26.27
CA GLU A 1006 -32.27 -31.95 25.88
C GLU A 1006 -31.40 -32.55 24.77
N LEU A 1007 -31.13 -31.77 23.72
CA LEU A 1007 -30.25 -32.19 22.62
C LEU A 1007 -28.84 -32.48 23.13
N LYS A 1008 -28.31 -31.63 24.01
CA LYS A 1008 -27.00 -31.83 24.62
C LYS A 1008 -26.95 -33.13 25.44
N ALA A 1009 -27.97 -33.39 26.26
CA ALA A 1009 -28.03 -34.59 27.09
C ALA A 1009 -28.04 -35.88 26.24
N LYS A 1010 -28.90 -35.95 25.22
CA LYS A 1010 -28.96 -37.09 24.30
C LYS A 1010 -27.67 -37.26 23.48
N LEU A 1011 -27.06 -36.15 23.08
CA LEU A 1011 -25.77 -36.17 22.39
C LEU A 1011 -24.66 -36.72 23.29
N ASP A 1012 -24.54 -36.23 24.53
CA ASP A 1012 -23.55 -36.73 25.50
C ASP A 1012 -23.75 -38.22 25.79
N GLU A 1013 -25.00 -38.67 25.99
CA GLU A 1013 -25.33 -40.09 26.18
C GLU A 1013 -24.89 -40.96 25.00
N TYR A 1014 -25.13 -40.50 23.77
CA TYR A 1014 -24.70 -41.21 22.57
C TYR A 1014 -23.17 -41.26 22.46
N LEU A 1015 -22.47 -40.15 22.71
CA LEU A 1015 -21.02 -40.07 22.61
C LEU A 1015 -20.31 -40.96 23.64
N GLU A 1016 -20.91 -41.16 24.81
CA GLU A 1016 -20.35 -41.97 25.89
C GLU A 1016 -20.67 -43.47 25.75
N THR A 1017 -21.90 -43.81 25.37
CA THR A 1017 -22.38 -45.22 25.38
C THR A 1017 -22.44 -45.87 24.01
N ARG A 1018 -22.49 -45.09 22.92
CA ARG A 1018 -22.76 -45.54 21.54
C ARG A 1018 -24.01 -46.44 21.41
N SER A 1019 -24.96 -46.33 22.33
CA SER A 1019 -26.09 -47.27 22.45
C SER A 1019 -27.42 -46.71 21.91
N ALA A 1020 -27.62 -45.40 21.96
CA ALA A 1020 -28.85 -44.73 21.52
C ALA A 1020 -28.91 -44.51 20.00
N VAL A 1021 -28.83 -45.57 19.17
CA VAL A 1021 -28.72 -45.45 17.69
C VAL A 1021 -29.87 -44.67 17.05
N ASN A 1022 -31.08 -44.72 17.63
CA ASN A 1022 -32.23 -43.92 17.17
C ASN A 1022 -31.95 -42.42 17.18
N PHE A 1023 -31.09 -41.94 18.09
CA PHE A 1023 -30.70 -40.54 18.19
C PHE A 1023 -30.13 -40.01 16.88
N LEU A 1024 -29.32 -40.80 16.16
CA LEU A 1024 -28.76 -40.39 14.88
C LEU A 1024 -29.85 -40.07 13.85
N SER A 1025 -30.92 -40.87 13.82
CA SER A 1025 -32.06 -40.61 12.92
C SER A 1025 -32.90 -39.40 13.34
N GLU A 1026 -32.95 -39.08 14.63
CA GLU A 1026 -33.65 -37.91 15.16
C GLU A 1026 -32.83 -36.62 15.01
N LEU A 1027 -31.49 -36.70 14.99
CA LEU A 1027 -30.58 -35.55 15.01
C LEU A 1027 -30.88 -34.48 13.94
N PRO A 1028 -31.16 -34.83 12.66
CA PRO A 1028 -31.55 -33.85 11.65
C PRO A 1028 -32.80 -33.03 12.01
N SER A 1029 -33.74 -33.62 12.76
CA SER A 1029 -34.98 -32.95 13.17
C SER A 1029 -34.74 -31.89 14.24
N TYR A 1030 -33.81 -32.13 15.17
CA TYR A 1030 -33.39 -31.13 16.17
C TYR A 1030 -32.68 -29.92 15.54
N LEU A 1031 -32.08 -30.10 14.35
CA LEU A 1031 -31.41 -29.04 13.61
C LEU A 1031 -32.35 -28.22 12.74
N GLN A 1032 -33.52 -28.76 12.40
CA GLN A 1032 -34.47 -28.14 11.50
C GLN A 1032 -35.37 -27.14 12.24
N VAL A 1033 -35.44 -25.91 11.73
CA VAL A 1033 -36.24 -24.81 12.30
C VAL A 1033 -37.33 -24.29 11.38
N SER A 1034 -37.21 -24.53 10.08
CA SER A 1034 -38.16 -24.07 9.06
C SER A 1034 -38.27 -25.10 7.93
N GLN A 1035 -39.28 -24.92 7.09
CA GLN A 1035 -39.41 -25.62 5.80
C GLN A 1035 -39.04 -24.70 4.62
N VAL A 1036 -38.76 -23.41 4.89
CA VAL A 1036 -38.43 -22.42 3.86
C VAL A 1036 -36.99 -22.60 3.39
N PRO A 1037 -36.74 -22.79 2.08
CA PRO A 1037 -35.39 -22.89 1.52
C PRO A 1037 -34.50 -21.71 1.92
N GLY A 1038 -33.26 -22.00 2.32
CA GLY A 1038 -32.27 -21.01 2.78
C GLY A 1038 -32.39 -20.62 4.26
N SER A 1039 -33.39 -21.16 4.97
CA SER A 1039 -33.57 -20.98 6.41
C SER A 1039 -34.00 -22.28 7.11
N LYS A 1040 -33.82 -23.44 6.45
CA LYS A 1040 -34.35 -24.73 6.89
C LYS A 1040 -33.73 -25.17 8.21
N TYR A 1041 -32.44 -24.94 8.38
CA TYR A 1041 -31.68 -25.38 9.55
C TYR A 1041 -31.12 -24.21 10.36
N ASN A 1042 -30.95 -24.44 11.67
CA ASN A 1042 -30.29 -23.49 12.55
C ASN A 1042 -28.76 -23.56 12.38
N SER A 1043 -28.19 -22.54 11.74
CA SER A 1043 -26.73 -22.46 11.52
C SER A 1043 -25.93 -22.43 12.82
N SER A 1044 -26.45 -21.77 13.85
CA SER A 1044 -25.79 -21.65 15.15
C SER A 1044 -25.72 -22.98 15.88
N THR A 1045 -26.84 -23.71 15.87
CA THR A 1045 -26.87 -25.07 16.44
C THR A 1045 -25.97 -26.03 15.64
N MET A 1046 -25.92 -25.91 14.32
CA MET A 1046 -25.01 -26.71 13.49
C MET A 1046 -23.53 -26.43 13.84
N ASN A 1047 -23.12 -25.16 13.88
CA ASN A 1047 -21.76 -24.75 14.27
C ASN A 1047 -21.41 -25.27 15.67
N ALA A 1048 -22.36 -25.16 16.61
CA ALA A 1048 -22.24 -25.60 17.98
C ALA A 1048 -22.00 -27.11 18.10
N ILE A 1049 -22.82 -27.93 17.44
CA ILE A 1049 -22.68 -29.40 17.46
C ILE A 1049 -21.34 -29.80 16.85
N VAL A 1050 -20.98 -29.24 15.69
CA VAL A 1050 -19.73 -29.61 15.01
C VAL A 1050 -18.52 -29.33 15.88
N LEU A 1051 -18.43 -28.12 16.46
CA LEU A 1051 -17.34 -27.75 17.34
C LEU A 1051 -17.33 -28.61 18.62
N TYR A 1052 -18.49 -28.82 19.25
CA TYR A 1052 -18.61 -29.62 20.48
C TYR A 1052 -18.18 -31.07 20.28
N VAL A 1053 -18.71 -31.75 19.26
CA VAL A 1053 -18.38 -33.15 18.94
C VAL A 1053 -16.89 -33.29 18.63
N GLY A 1054 -16.31 -32.38 17.84
CA GLY A 1054 -14.88 -32.41 17.54
C GLY A 1054 -14.00 -32.18 18.77
N THR A 1055 -14.35 -31.23 19.64
CA THR A 1055 -13.59 -31.00 20.89
C THR A 1055 -13.63 -32.21 21.81
N ARG A 1056 -14.80 -32.84 22.01
CA ARG A 1056 -14.95 -34.05 22.83
C ARG A 1056 -14.18 -35.24 22.23
N ALA A 1057 -14.14 -35.35 20.90
CA ALA A 1057 -13.36 -36.38 20.21
C ALA A 1057 -11.85 -36.20 20.43
N ILE A 1058 -11.35 -34.97 20.34
CA ILE A 1058 -9.94 -34.63 20.62
C ILE A 1058 -9.60 -34.96 22.08
N ASP A 1059 -10.44 -34.54 23.03
CA ASP A 1059 -10.25 -34.84 24.45
C ASP A 1059 -10.21 -36.36 24.72
N ALA A 1060 -11.09 -37.13 24.06
CA ALA A 1060 -11.12 -38.58 24.17
C ALA A 1060 -9.86 -39.25 23.59
N LEU A 1061 -9.33 -38.75 22.48
CA LEU A 1061 -8.07 -39.23 21.89
C LEU A 1061 -6.87 -38.89 22.78
N GLN A 1062 -6.81 -37.66 23.30
CA GLN A 1062 -5.76 -37.20 24.22
C GLN A 1062 -5.78 -38.00 25.54
N ALA A 1063 -6.97 -38.28 26.09
CA ALA A 1063 -7.13 -39.12 27.28
C ALA A 1063 -6.61 -40.56 27.06
N LYS A 1064 -6.79 -41.10 25.85
CA LYS A 1064 -6.24 -42.40 25.43
C LYS A 1064 -4.76 -42.33 25.00
N LYS A 1065 -4.13 -41.16 25.01
CA LYS A 1065 -2.77 -40.89 24.51
C LYS A 1065 -2.57 -41.34 23.05
N GLN A 1066 -3.62 -41.28 22.23
CA GLN A 1066 -3.55 -41.60 20.81
C GLN A 1066 -3.30 -40.32 20.01
N LYS A 1067 -2.46 -40.42 18.96
CA LYS A 1067 -2.27 -39.32 18.01
C LYS A 1067 -3.51 -39.16 17.13
N ILE A 1068 -3.83 -37.92 16.77
CA ILE A 1068 -4.85 -37.62 15.76
C ILE A 1068 -4.31 -38.09 14.41
N SER A 1069 -5.08 -38.92 13.70
CA SER A 1069 -4.81 -39.36 12.33
C SER A 1069 -6.13 -39.83 11.70
N ILE A 1070 -6.15 -40.03 10.38
CA ILE A 1070 -7.35 -40.51 9.68
C ILE A 1070 -7.87 -41.85 10.23
N GLN A 1071 -6.97 -42.71 10.73
CA GLN A 1071 -7.31 -44.01 11.30
C GLN A 1071 -7.91 -43.91 12.71
N THR A 1072 -7.46 -42.94 13.52
CA THR A 1072 -7.92 -42.79 14.91
C THR A 1072 -9.22 -42.00 15.03
N VAL A 1073 -9.53 -41.14 14.04
CA VAL A 1073 -10.83 -40.46 13.97
C VAL A 1073 -11.94 -41.38 13.47
N ALA A 1074 -11.60 -42.41 12.68
CA ALA A 1074 -12.54 -43.36 12.09
C ALA A 1074 -13.21 -44.28 13.11
N HIS A 1075 -14.41 -44.77 12.80
CA HIS A 1075 -15.16 -45.76 13.58
C HIS A 1075 -15.42 -45.40 15.06
N THR A 1076 -15.48 -44.10 15.36
CA THR A 1076 -15.78 -43.55 16.69
C THR A 1076 -17.22 -43.06 16.78
N PRO A 1077 -17.84 -43.01 17.98
CA PRO A 1077 -19.18 -42.40 18.15
C PRO A 1077 -19.22 -40.94 17.69
N TYR A 1078 -18.10 -40.23 17.72
CA TYR A 1078 -17.98 -38.86 17.21
C TYR A 1078 -18.10 -38.80 15.68
N MET A 1079 -17.44 -39.72 14.98
CA MET A 1079 -17.51 -39.80 13.51
C MET A 1079 -18.87 -40.29 13.02
N ASP A 1080 -19.53 -41.18 13.78
CA ASP A 1080 -20.90 -41.63 13.49
C ASP A 1080 -21.86 -40.43 13.32
N ILE A 1081 -21.69 -39.37 14.13
CA ILE A 1081 -22.48 -38.14 14.03
C ILE A 1081 -22.22 -37.43 12.70
N PHE A 1082 -20.96 -37.21 12.33
CA PHE A 1082 -20.61 -36.50 11.09
C PHE A 1082 -21.02 -37.27 9.84
N GLN A 1083 -20.79 -38.59 9.81
CA GLN A 1083 -21.22 -39.46 8.71
C GLN A 1083 -22.74 -39.48 8.58
N ASN A 1084 -23.46 -39.63 9.70
CA ASN A 1084 -24.91 -39.61 9.67
C ASN A 1084 -25.45 -38.28 9.14
N LEU A 1085 -24.94 -37.14 9.61
CA LEU A 1085 -25.36 -35.82 9.12
C LEU A 1085 -25.01 -35.61 7.64
N ALA A 1086 -23.85 -36.09 7.18
CA ALA A 1086 -23.44 -36.00 5.78
C ALA A 1086 -24.36 -36.81 4.84
N VAL A 1087 -24.95 -37.91 5.31
CA VAL A 1087 -25.87 -38.74 4.52
C VAL A 1087 -27.33 -38.32 4.66
N SER A 1088 -27.79 -37.99 5.87
CA SER A 1088 -29.20 -37.74 6.19
C SER A 1088 -29.69 -36.33 5.83
N LEU A 1089 -28.81 -35.33 5.84
CA LEU A 1089 -29.18 -33.95 5.54
C LEU A 1089 -29.37 -33.74 4.02
N CYS A 1090 -30.31 -32.85 3.69
CA CYS A 1090 -30.43 -32.35 2.32
C CYS A 1090 -29.27 -31.39 1.97
N THR A 1091 -29.17 -30.99 0.70
CA THR A 1091 -28.10 -30.10 0.17
C THR A 1091 -27.83 -28.87 1.04
N GLU A 1092 -28.86 -28.20 1.52
CA GLU A 1092 -28.73 -27.02 2.39
C GLU A 1092 -28.10 -27.37 3.75
N GLY A 1093 -28.54 -28.46 4.38
CA GLY A 1093 -28.00 -28.91 5.66
C GLY A 1093 -26.56 -29.38 5.56
N ARG A 1094 -26.22 -30.14 4.50
CA ARG A 1094 -24.83 -30.55 4.22
C ARG A 1094 -23.92 -29.37 3.95
N HIS A 1095 -24.41 -28.37 3.22
CA HIS A 1095 -23.66 -27.14 2.98
C HIS A 1095 -23.31 -26.44 4.30
N LEU A 1096 -24.25 -26.36 5.26
CA LEU A 1096 -23.97 -25.81 6.59
C LEU A 1096 -22.99 -26.67 7.38
N LEU A 1097 -23.19 -27.99 7.41
CA LEU A 1097 -22.30 -28.95 8.09
C LEU A 1097 -20.85 -28.80 7.64
N PHE A 1098 -20.59 -28.90 6.33
CA PHE A 1098 -19.24 -28.81 5.79
C PHE A 1098 -18.64 -27.40 5.95
N ASN A 1099 -19.45 -26.34 5.92
CA ASN A 1099 -18.97 -25.00 6.28
C ASN A 1099 -18.58 -24.90 7.76
N SER A 1100 -19.33 -25.53 8.66
CA SER A 1100 -19.02 -25.57 10.10
C SER A 1100 -17.72 -26.33 10.38
N ILE A 1101 -17.46 -27.42 9.67
CA ILE A 1101 -16.18 -28.16 9.70
C ILE A 1101 -15.05 -27.29 9.13
N ALA A 1102 -15.26 -26.70 7.95
CA ALA A 1102 -14.26 -25.86 7.29
C ALA A 1102 -13.92 -24.58 8.09
N ASN A 1103 -14.80 -24.10 8.96
CA ASN A 1103 -14.51 -22.99 9.87
C ASN A 1103 -13.41 -23.34 10.90
N GLN A 1104 -13.14 -24.62 11.13
CA GLN A 1104 -12.12 -25.06 12.07
C GLN A 1104 -10.74 -25.23 11.42
N LEU A 1105 -10.67 -25.20 10.09
CA LEU A 1105 -9.43 -25.33 9.31
C LEU A 1105 -8.65 -23.99 9.31
N ARG A 1106 -7.97 -23.69 10.42
CA ARG A 1106 -7.31 -22.40 10.68
C ARG A 1106 -5.79 -22.55 10.72
N TYR A 1107 -5.11 -22.01 11.73
CA TYR A 1107 -3.66 -22.21 11.91
C TYR A 1107 -3.34 -23.60 12.51
N PRO A 1108 -2.06 -24.02 12.58
CA PRO A 1108 -1.67 -25.29 13.20
C PRO A 1108 -2.16 -25.39 14.66
N ASN A 1109 -3.11 -26.30 14.91
CA ASN A 1109 -3.65 -26.64 16.23
C ASN A 1109 -4.43 -27.96 16.15
N SER A 1110 -4.76 -28.55 17.29
CA SER A 1110 -5.46 -29.83 17.36
C SER A 1110 -6.83 -29.85 16.68
N HIS A 1111 -7.57 -28.74 16.69
CA HIS A 1111 -8.86 -28.66 16.00
C HIS A 1111 -8.65 -28.68 14.49
N THR A 1112 -7.74 -27.84 13.97
CA THR A 1112 -7.39 -27.83 12.54
C THR A 1112 -6.99 -29.23 12.08
N HIS A 1113 -6.16 -29.94 12.85
CA HIS A 1113 -5.74 -31.31 12.55
C HIS A 1113 -6.94 -32.27 12.52
N TYR A 1114 -7.74 -32.32 13.59
CA TYR A 1114 -8.88 -33.22 13.70
C TYR A 1114 -9.92 -32.99 12.60
N PHE A 1115 -10.28 -31.73 12.33
CA PHE A 1115 -11.28 -31.39 11.31
C PHE A 1115 -10.74 -31.54 9.88
N SER A 1116 -9.43 -31.42 9.67
CA SER A 1116 -8.79 -31.80 8.40
C SER A 1116 -8.95 -33.29 8.14
N CYS A 1117 -8.59 -34.14 9.12
CA CYS A 1117 -8.78 -35.59 9.03
C CYS A 1117 -10.25 -35.97 8.87
N THR A 1118 -11.16 -35.28 9.57
CA THR A 1118 -12.61 -35.49 9.45
C THR A 1118 -13.10 -35.16 8.04
N MET A 1119 -12.69 -34.04 7.47
CA MET A 1119 -13.09 -33.63 6.12
C MET A 1119 -12.58 -34.62 5.07
N LEU A 1120 -11.32 -35.05 5.17
CA LEU A 1120 -10.70 -36.01 4.26
C LEU A 1120 -11.33 -37.41 4.40
N TYR A 1121 -11.63 -37.85 5.62
CA TYR A 1121 -12.31 -39.12 5.86
C TYR A 1121 -13.74 -39.13 5.30
N LEU A 1122 -14.50 -38.04 5.48
CA LEU A 1122 -15.84 -37.91 4.92
C LEU A 1122 -15.82 -37.90 3.38
N PHE A 1123 -14.75 -37.40 2.76
CA PHE A 1123 -14.58 -37.47 1.30
C PHE A 1123 -14.26 -38.90 0.84
N LEU A 1124 -13.37 -39.60 1.57
CA LEU A 1124 -12.91 -40.95 1.25
C LEU A 1124 -14.04 -41.99 1.39
N GLU A 1125 -14.83 -41.92 2.46
CA GLU A 1125 -15.91 -42.87 2.77
C GLU A 1125 -17.28 -42.44 2.21
N ALA A 1126 -17.32 -41.42 1.35
CA ALA A 1126 -18.58 -40.95 0.77
C ALA A 1126 -19.14 -41.97 -0.23
N ASN A 1127 -20.31 -42.53 0.08
CA ASN A 1127 -21.05 -43.41 -0.83
C ASN A 1127 -21.78 -42.66 -1.96
N LEU A 1128 -21.91 -41.33 -1.84
CA LEU A 1128 -22.62 -40.48 -2.80
C LEU A 1128 -21.68 -39.40 -3.33
N GLU A 1129 -21.52 -39.33 -4.65
CA GLU A 1129 -20.63 -38.36 -5.31
C GLU A 1129 -20.99 -36.89 -4.99
N VAL A 1130 -22.29 -36.61 -4.73
CA VAL A 1130 -22.75 -35.27 -4.33
C VAL A 1130 -22.10 -34.81 -3.02
N ILE A 1131 -21.74 -35.72 -2.10
CA ILE A 1131 -21.04 -35.36 -0.87
C ILE A 1131 -19.61 -34.90 -1.19
N GLN A 1132 -18.91 -35.64 -2.06
CA GLN A 1132 -17.57 -35.32 -2.52
C GLN A 1132 -17.55 -33.97 -3.25
N GLU A 1133 -18.49 -33.76 -4.17
CA GLU A 1133 -18.68 -32.49 -4.89
C GLU A 1133 -18.87 -31.32 -3.91
N GLN A 1134 -19.72 -31.48 -2.89
CA GLN A 1134 -19.99 -30.41 -1.93
C GLN A 1134 -18.77 -30.08 -1.04
N ILE A 1135 -18.02 -31.08 -0.61
CA ILE A 1135 -16.77 -30.88 0.14
C ILE A 1135 -15.78 -30.11 -0.75
N THR A 1136 -15.55 -30.58 -1.98
CA THR A 1136 -14.66 -29.92 -2.94
C THR A 1136 -15.09 -28.49 -3.20
N ARG A 1137 -16.39 -28.24 -3.45
CA ARG A 1137 -16.93 -26.91 -3.71
C ARG A 1137 -16.68 -25.95 -2.55
N ILE A 1138 -16.86 -26.38 -1.30
CA ILE A 1138 -16.67 -25.52 -0.13
C ILE A 1138 -15.20 -25.18 0.08
N LEU A 1139 -14.31 -26.16 -0.04
CA LEU A 1139 -12.86 -25.92 0.07
C LEU A 1139 -12.41 -24.99 -1.06
N PHE A 1140 -12.81 -25.28 -2.29
CA PHE A 1140 -12.42 -24.54 -3.49
C PHE A 1140 -12.96 -23.09 -3.49
N GLN A 1141 -14.24 -22.89 -3.18
CA GLN A 1141 -14.85 -21.55 -3.13
C GLN A 1141 -14.13 -20.63 -2.14
N ARG A 1142 -13.63 -21.19 -1.02
CA ARG A 1142 -12.85 -20.44 -0.02
C ARG A 1142 -11.44 -20.10 -0.51
N LEU A 1143 -10.88 -20.82 -1.47
CA LEU A 1143 -9.55 -20.57 -2.05
C LEU A 1143 -9.59 -19.64 -3.27
N VAL A 1144 -10.69 -19.62 -4.03
CA VAL A 1144 -10.86 -18.68 -5.17
C VAL A 1144 -11.09 -17.24 -4.69
N ALA A 1145 -11.59 -17.06 -3.46
CA ALA A 1145 -11.75 -15.74 -2.88
C ALA A 1145 -10.39 -15.01 -2.74
N LEU A 1146 -10.45 -13.68 -2.71
CA LEU A 1146 -9.27 -12.84 -2.46
C LEU A 1146 -8.62 -13.21 -1.12
N ARG A 1147 -7.29 -13.15 -1.07
CA ARG A 1147 -6.48 -13.35 0.14
C ARG A 1147 -6.97 -12.46 1.31
N PRO A 1148 -6.79 -12.89 2.57
CA PRO A 1148 -6.02 -14.06 3.02
C PRO A 1148 -6.78 -15.39 2.91
N HIS A 1149 -6.05 -16.51 2.99
CA HIS A 1149 -6.59 -17.86 3.03
C HIS A 1149 -6.18 -18.56 4.34
N PRO A 1150 -7.09 -19.26 5.04
CA PRO A 1150 -6.73 -20.01 6.23
C PRO A 1150 -5.72 -21.11 5.90
N TRP A 1151 -4.70 -21.26 6.75
CA TRP A 1151 -3.59 -22.20 6.51
C TRP A 1151 -4.08 -23.66 6.40
N GLY A 1152 -4.89 -24.11 7.36
CA GLY A 1152 -5.41 -25.48 7.41
C GLY A 1152 -6.35 -25.79 6.27
N LEU A 1153 -7.07 -24.79 5.76
CA LEU A 1153 -7.89 -24.94 4.56
C LEU A 1153 -7.03 -25.28 3.33
N LEU A 1154 -5.90 -24.58 3.16
CA LEU A 1154 -4.93 -24.85 2.10
C LEU A 1154 -4.35 -26.26 2.26
N ILE A 1155 -3.93 -26.64 3.47
CA ILE A 1155 -3.36 -27.96 3.76
C ILE A 1155 -4.35 -29.07 3.41
N THR A 1156 -5.58 -28.99 3.90
CA THR A 1156 -6.63 -29.99 3.62
C THR A 1156 -6.90 -30.10 2.11
N PHE A 1157 -6.95 -28.97 1.39
CA PHE A 1157 -7.20 -28.99 -0.05
C PHE A 1157 -6.00 -29.54 -0.84
N VAL A 1158 -4.78 -29.15 -0.47
CA VAL A 1158 -3.54 -29.66 -1.09
C VAL A 1158 -3.41 -31.16 -0.89
N GLU A 1159 -3.71 -31.67 0.30
CA GLU A 1159 -3.71 -33.11 0.58
C GLU A 1159 -4.74 -33.86 -0.27
N LEU A 1160 -5.96 -33.30 -0.39
CA LEU A 1160 -7.02 -33.87 -1.20
C LEU A 1160 -6.64 -34.02 -2.69
N ILE A 1161 -5.91 -33.05 -3.25
CA ILE A 1161 -5.53 -33.07 -4.68
C ILE A 1161 -4.21 -33.80 -4.96
N ARG A 1162 -3.32 -33.92 -3.97
CA ARG A 1162 -2.00 -34.56 -4.11
C ARG A 1162 -2.06 -36.05 -3.87
N ASN A 1163 -2.77 -36.48 -2.83
CA ASN A 1163 -2.71 -37.86 -2.39
C ASN A 1163 -3.59 -38.75 -3.28
N PRO A 1164 -3.01 -39.72 -4.00
CA PRO A 1164 -3.75 -40.53 -4.95
C PRO A 1164 -4.86 -41.37 -4.30
N GLN A 1165 -4.80 -41.63 -2.98
CA GLN A 1165 -5.78 -42.42 -2.25
C GLN A 1165 -7.21 -41.85 -2.35
N TYR A 1166 -7.35 -40.53 -2.55
CA TYR A 1166 -8.65 -39.89 -2.64
C TYR A 1166 -9.25 -39.95 -4.05
N GLY A 1167 -8.53 -40.44 -5.06
CA GLY A 1167 -9.08 -40.54 -6.41
C GLY A 1167 -9.50 -39.20 -7.04
N PHE A 1168 -9.09 -38.06 -6.47
CA PHE A 1168 -9.68 -36.74 -6.72
C PHE A 1168 -9.88 -36.46 -8.21
N TRP A 1169 -8.80 -36.46 -9.00
CA TRP A 1169 -8.83 -36.16 -10.44
C TRP A 1169 -9.64 -37.13 -11.32
N GLY A 1170 -10.12 -38.24 -10.76
CA GLY A 1170 -10.96 -39.23 -11.44
C GLY A 1170 -12.46 -38.92 -11.42
N HIS A 1171 -12.93 -38.01 -10.57
CA HIS A 1171 -14.35 -37.70 -10.44
C HIS A 1171 -14.92 -36.86 -11.60
N GLU A 1172 -16.18 -37.11 -11.96
CA GLU A 1172 -16.82 -36.45 -13.11
C GLU A 1172 -17.04 -34.95 -12.87
N PHE A 1173 -17.38 -34.56 -11.64
CA PHE A 1173 -17.66 -33.15 -11.30
C PHE A 1173 -16.43 -32.23 -11.43
N ILE A 1174 -15.21 -32.77 -11.50
CA ILE A 1174 -13.99 -31.98 -11.75
C ILE A 1174 -13.86 -31.61 -13.23
N ARG A 1175 -14.37 -32.49 -14.11
CA ARG A 1175 -14.33 -32.32 -15.58
C ARG A 1175 -15.69 -31.95 -16.17
N CYS A 1176 -16.65 -31.57 -15.32
CA CYS A 1176 -18.01 -31.24 -15.75
C CYS A 1176 -18.06 -30.01 -16.68
N ALA A 1177 -17.09 -29.09 -16.55
CA ALA A 1177 -16.92 -27.95 -17.42
C ALA A 1177 -15.43 -27.62 -17.59
N PRO A 1178 -14.98 -27.26 -18.81
CA PRO A 1178 -13.58 -26.97 -19.08
C PRO A 1178 -13.06 -25.78 -18.26
N GLU A 1179 -13.92 -24.82 -17.92
CA GLU A 1179 -13.58 -23.68 -17.06
C GLU A 1179 -13.29 -24.11 -15.62
N ILE A 1180 -14.05 -25.08 -15.10
CA ILE A 1180 -13.88 -25.63 -13.75
C ILE A 1180 -12.59 -26.45 -13.69
N GLU A 1181 -12.33 -27.28 -14.71
CA GLU A 1181 -11.11 -28.06 -14.81
C GLU A 1181 -9.86 -27.14 -14.88
N GLN A 1182 -9.89 -26.09 -15.70
CA GLN A 1182 -8.81 -25.11 -15.76
C GLN A 1182 -8.57 -24.38 -14.43
N LEU A 1183 -9.64 -24.06 -13.70
CA LEU A 1183 -9.56 -23.44 -12.39
C LEU A 1183 -8.86 -24.35 -11.37
N PHE A 1184 -9.21 -25.64 -11.33
CA PHE A 1184 -8.52 -26.62 -10.49
C PHE A 1184 -7.06 -26.82 -10.90
N ILE A 1185 -6.76 -26.87 -12.19
CA ILE A 1185 -5.39 -26.94 -12.71
C ILE A 1185 -4.60 -25.69 -12.33
N SER A 1186 -5.19 -24.50 -12.41
CA SER A 1186 -4.54 -23.25 -12.02
C SER A 1186 -4.17 -23.24 -10.53
N VAL A 1187 -5.07 -23.73 -9.66
CA VAL A 1187 -4.77 -23.86 -8.23
C VAL A 1187 -3.71 -24.95 -8.02
N ALA A 1188 -3.83 -26.12 -8.64
CA ALA A 1188 -2.85 -27.20 -8.53
C ALA A 1188 -1.43 -26.78 -8.99
N ASN A 1189 -1.32 -26.02 -10.08
CA ASN A 1189 -0.05 -25.47 -10.57
C ASN A 1189 0.54 -24.46 -9.58
N SER A 1190 -0.29 -23.63 -8.95
CA SER A 1190 0.17 -22.73 -7.87
C SER A 1190 0.68 -23.49 -6.64
N CYS A 1191 0.28 -24.76 -6.49
CA CYS A 1191 0.71 -25.68 -5.46
C CYS A 1191 1.83 -26.63 -5.92
N ASN A 1192 2.50 -26.42 -7.07
CA ASN A 1192 3.51 -27.33 -7.63
C ASN A 1192 3.04 -28.79 -7.83
N VAL A 1193 1.76 -29.01 -8.13
CA VAL A 1193 1.18 -30.34 -8.39
C VAL A 1193 1.02 -30.56 -9.89
N ASN A 1194 1.44 -31.71 -10.41
CA ASN A 1194 1.20 -32.11 -11.81
C ASN A 1194 0.06 -33.15 -11.92
N PRO A 1195 -1.17 -32.74 -12.31
CA PRO A 1195 -2.32 -33.64 -12.36
C PRO A 1195 -2.13 -34.83 -13.30
N GLN A 1196 -1.39 -34.65 -14.41
CA GLN A 1196 -1.17 -35.71 -15.40
C GLN A 1196 -0.27 -36.83 -14.86
N GLN A 1197 0.71 -36.50 -14.01
CA GLN A 1197 1.56 -37.50 -13.36
C GLN A 1197 0.78 -38.31 -12.32
N ILE A 1198 -0.11 -37.66 -11.55
CA ILE A 1198 -0.95 -38.33 -10.54
C ILE A 1198 -1.99 -39.24 -11.19
N LEU A 1199 -2.64 -38.79 -12.26
CA LEU A 1199 -3.55 -39.61 -13.07
C LEU A 1199 -2.85 -40.83 -13.68
N ALA A 1200 -1.58 -40.71 -14.06
CA ALA A 1200 -0.78 -41.84 -14.54
C ALA A 1200 -0.40 -42.83 -13.43
N GLN A 1201 -0.21 -42.35 -12.19
CA GLN A 1201 0.00 -43.19 -11.01
C GLN A 1201 -1.28 -43.90 -10.56
N GLN A 1202 -2.44 -43.22 -10.61
CA GLN A 1202 -3.75 -43.81 -10.30
C GLN A 1202 -4.19 -44.89 -11.28
N LYS A 1203 -3.69 -44.89 -12.52
CA LYS A 1203 -3.93 -45.98 -13.49
C LYS A 1203 -3.01 -47.19 -13.29
N ARG A 1204 -2.00 -47.10 -12.40
CA ARG A 1204 -1.02 -48.16 -12.11
C ARG A 1204 -1.29 -48.88 -10.78
N VAL A 1205 -2.17 -48.35 -9.95
CA VAL A 1205 -2.75 -48.97 -8.75
C VAL A 1205 -4.12 -49.49 -9.13
#